data_AF-A0AAE8MYL1-F1
#
_entry.id   AF-A0AAE8MYL1-F1
#
_cell.length_a   1.000
_cell.length_b   1.000
_cell.length_c   1.000
_cell.angle_alpha   90.00
_cell.angle_beta   90.00
_cell.angle_gamma   90.00
#
_symmetry.space_group_name_H-M   'P 1'
#
loop_
_entity.id
_entity.type
_entity.pdbx_description
1 polymer ?
#
loop_
_entity_poly.entity_id
_entity_poly.type
_entity_poly.pdbx_seq_one_letter_code
_entity_poly.pdbx_strand_id
1 'polypeptide(L)'
;MPSPDKHAPIQCQLFAYALPDSEGTRPYEALSYVWGSEAAPSPICIDGCALSVTVNLHAALSHLRDPYIERILWIDALCINQTDKNEKALQIQLMAKIYATASSVTVWLGEAAPDSGHAIEVIRTAALQKSGTFSKREPKVEPKKDMVVIDPFFPAGSPAHLQAVGVAVNPPAELSTESPLDQRTKDAILALLQRPWFRRIWVLQEVAAARHVLIKCGPASIDGYAFCVGLSGLALSYIPYPGLRELTHSITYLVRGAIFRPRDVIGISGRFSLDIRPMSELVEMYHTREATERHDKIFALLGMSSDDPSTAGLSVDYRIPWGQLFKRLIHFCTSEQVSVSAWDDEELAVIRGKGCMLGRVTSVKKDAEHRQKVAVTWTNSHGYFGNTKHDLRWIAGFFSHGGWATSNWILQPSARSVQEGDAICLLEGASRPTIIRLQSNYWAVVMISVPPTDDPCEIRGPGGDTAWSDLHKYLEVFPHDLLLTWDWNSHQEGSGDDDELCTRHRDPSRQMTELDGYIDQATSLSNTVGPLEAVGNMKLAERNLRRAMERFGEALRVERPDGVTKLIEDHGGWIPLWLAAGMGNEGVVKHQLDHGADPDAKDKYHGNTPLLWAAENGHESTVKLLLDSNADQDIQGKEKQTPLWRTVVKEHGPVVKLLLDARTEPNSTDIDHRSMLLSLAADKGYKEIAKPLIDGGANPNVNSYLERTPLSLAAENGHETLMQLLLDSGAVPDRRDKDGQTALWWATKMQHEAIIKLLIARKADPNATNEDERADEQLISGLSVEEHAARQTALHCAVVNGYEAVAKLLIELGANMNAKNGLDSWTALHSAARFGHASVARMLVDMGAQVDATDDKGYTPLYHACIHSYSTIARLLIGAGAKVDVRTDGGKTLLHHAAKDGSEAIARLLVDSGADIDAKDDKGWRPLHFSCYHRKDAVSRILLDAGADRDASDKFGWPLRHYLPAEEYRDAEGQLLTYNGNEETEAGGSSRSDQEKSSWLWWPFGSRGTETGEKG
;
A
#
# COMPACT_ATOMS: atom_id res chain seq x y z
N MET A 1 -7.65 -66.78 -0.89
CA MET A 1 -6.45 -66.05 -1.36
C MET A 1 -5.07 -66.57 -0.90
N PRO A 2 -4.88 -67.73 -0.25
CA PRO A 2 -3.55 -68.35 -0.20
C PRO A 2 -3.29 -69.23 -1.42
N SER A 3 -2.11 -69.09 -2.04
CA SER A 3 -1.58 -70.07 -3.02
C SER A 3 -0.06 -69.96 -3.11
N PRO A 4 0.66 -71.10 -3.12
CA PRO A 4 2.11 -71.12 -3.35
C PRO A 4 2.49 -70.72 -4.79
N ASP A 5 1.57 -70.88 -5.75
CA ASP A 5 1.75 -70.42 -7.13
C ASP A 5 1.16 -69.01 -7.30
N LYS A 6 2.02 -68.06 -7.69
CA LYS A 6 1.68 -66.65 -7.94
C LYS A 6 0.84 -66.46 -9.21
N HIS A 7 0.86 -67.42 -10.13
CA HIS A 7 0.11 -67.36 -11.39
C HIS A 7 -1.22 -68.14 -11.33
N ALA A 8 -1.50 -68.83 -10.23
CA ALA A 8 -2.77 -69.51 -10.03
C ALA A 8 -3.95 -68.51 -10.07
N PRO A 9 -5.15 -68.92 -10.52
CA PRO A 9 -6.32 -68.06 -10.49
C PRO A 9 -6.60 -67.53 -9.07
N ILE A 10 -7.08 -66.29 -9.01
CA ILE A 10 -7.50 -65.63 -7.77
C ILE A 10 -8.83 -66.25 -7.32
N GLN A 11 -8.83 -66.87 -6.14
CA GLN A 11 -10.02 -67.49 -5.53
C GLN A 11 -10.43 -66.72 -4.27
N CYS A 12 -11.69 -66.28 -4.29
CA CYS A 12 -12.37 -65.48 -3.28
C CYS A 12 -13.69 -66.14 -2.87
N GLN A 13 -14.18 -65.78 -1.69
CA GLN A 13 -15.48 -66.20 -1.16
C GLN A 13 -16.18 -64.97 -0.61
N LEU A 14 -17.45 -64.77 -0.98
CA LEU A 14 -18.29 -63.73 -0.38
C LEU A 14 -19.00 -64.28 0.85
N PHE A 15 -19.07 -63.49 1.91
CA PHE A 15 -19.85 -63.83 3.09
C PHE A 15 -20.39 -62.57 3.75
N ALA A 16 -21.50 -62.69 4.48
CA ALA A 16 -22.09 -61.58 5.21
C ALA A 16 -21.24 -61.23 6.43
N TYR A 17 -20.87 -59.96 6.57
CA TYR A 17 -20.10 -59.44 7.70
C TYR A 17 -20.91 -58.35 8.41
N ALA A 18 -21.20 -58.53 9.70
CA ALA A 18 -21.86 -57.51 10.52
C ALA A 18 -20.81 -56.51 11.03
N LEU A 19 -21.03 -55.22 10.81
CA LEU A 19 -20.15 -54.16 11.34
C LEU A 19 -20.35 -54.10 12.87
N PRO A 20 -19.35 -54.44 13.70
CA PRO A 20 -19.50 -54.45 15.14
C PRO A 20 -19.62 -53.03 15.71
N ASP A 21 -20.43 -52.85 16.76
CA ASP A 21 -20.58 -51.59 17.49
C ASP A 21 -19.55 -51.43 18.65
N SER A 22 -18.70 -52.44 18.90
CA SER A 22 -17.62 -52.38 19.89
C SER A 22 -16.49 -53.38 19.60
N GLU A 23 -15.28 -53.04 20.05
CA GLU A 23 -14.00 -53.76 19.87
C GLU A 23 -14.09 -55.27 20.14
N GLY A 24 -14.16 -56.09 19.09
CA GLY A 24 -14.19 -57.52 19.29
C GLY A 24 -14.26 -58.37 18.03
N THR A 25 -13.07 -58.80 17.59
CA THR A 25 -12.77 -60.02 16.81
C THR A 25 -12.96 -60.03 15.28
N ARG A 26 -11.78 -60.07 14.63
CA ARG A 26 -11.42 -60.15 13.19
C ARG A 26 -11.55 -58.84 12.42
N PRO A 27 -10.49 -58.02 12.36
CA PRO A 27 -10.54 -56.82 11.55
C PRO A 27 -10.30 -57.20 10.08
N TYR A 28 -11.26 -56.87 9.22
CA TYR A 28 -11.02 -56.91 7.78
C TYR A 28 -10.09 -55.75 7.39
N GLU A 29 -9.36 -55.92 6.30
CA GLU A 29 -8.64 -54.81 5.66
C GLU A 29 -9.55 -54.20 4.58
N ALA A 30 -9.48 -52.89 4.38
CA ALA A 30 -10.18 -52.25 3.27
C ALA A 30 -9.20 -51.92 2.14
N LEU A 31 -9.61 -52.16 0.90
CA LEU A 31 -8.83 -51.82 -0.29
C LEU A 31 -9.29 -50.49 -0.89
N SER A 32 -8.38 -49.53 -0.97
CA SER A 32 -8.55 -48.25 -1.66
C SER A 32 -7.76 -48.28 -2.97
N TYR A 33 -8.42 -48.11 -4.11
CA TYR A 33 -7.80 -48.17 -5.43
C TYR A 33 -8.60 -47.36 -6.46
N VAL A 34 -8.03 -47.19 -7.65
CA VAL A 34 -8.72 -46.57 -8.79
C VAL A 34 -9.34 -47.67 -9.64
N TRP A 35 -10.61 -47.53 -10.02
CA TRP A 35 -11.35 -48.56 -10.77
C TRP A 35 -10.60 -49.08 -12.01
N GLY A 36 -9.99 -48.20 -12.81
CA GLY A 36 -9.23 -48.58 -14.01
C GLY A 36 -10.13 -48.87 -15.22
N SER A 37 -9.54 -49.20 -16.38
CA SER A 37 -10.28 -49.43 -17.64
C SER A 37 -11.01 -50.77 -17.65
N GLU A 38 -12.26 -50.76 -18.13
CA GLU A 38 -13.09 -51.96 -18.36
C GLU A 38 -12.86 -52.62 -19.73
N ALA A 39 -11.99 -52.04 -20.57
CA ALA A 39 -11.80 -52.50 -21.95
C ALA A 39 -11.17 -53.91 -22.07
N ALA A 40 -10.49 -54.39 -21.03
CA ALA A 40 -9.84 -55.71 -20.99
C ALA A 40 -9.95 -56.35 -19.59
N PRO A 41 -11.14 -56.82 -19.18
CA PRO A 41 -11.35 -57.32 -17.83
C PRO A 41 -10.61 -58.65 -17.58
N SER A 42 -10.16 -58.86 -16.35
CA SER A 42 -9.48 -60.08 -15.91
C SER A 42 -10.40 -60.89 -14.99
N PRO A 43 -10.48 -62.24 -15.13
CA PRO A 43 -11.40 -63.04 -14.34
C PRO A 43 -10.83 -63.34 -12.94
N ILE A 44 -11.69 -63.25 -11.92
CA ILE A 44 -11.48 -63.80 -10.59
C ILE A 44 -12.56 -64.85 -10.30
N CYS A 45 -12.29 -65.83 -9.44
CA CYS A 45 -13.28 -66.83 -9.05
C CYS A 45 -13.86 -66.49 -7.68
N ILE A 46 -15.17 -66.28 -7.60
CA ILE A 46 -15.92 -66.01 -6.36
C ILE A 46 -16.92 -67.15 -6.16
N ASP A 47 -16.81 -67.89 -5.05
CA ASP A 47 -17.72 -68.99 -4.71
C ASP A 47 -17.92 -70.01 -5.85
N GLY A 48 -16.86 -70.24 -6.63
CA GLY A 48 -16.86 -71.17 -7.77
C GLY A 48 -17.33 -70.55 -9.10
N CYS A 49 -17.76 -69.29 -9.11
CA CYS A 49 -18.20 -68.56 -10.30
C CYS A 49 -17.11 -67.58 -10.79
N ALA A 50 -16.93 -67.47 -12.11
CA ALA A 50 -16.00 -66.50 -12.68
C ALA A 50 -16.64 -65.11 -12.77
N LEU A 51 -16.05 -64.11 -12.13
CA LEU A 51 -16.42 -62.70 -12.20
C LEU A 51 -15.33 -61.89 -12.91
N SER A 52 -15.71 -61.11 -13.90
CA SER A 52 -14.81 -60.19 -14.61
C SER A 52 -14.59 -58.91 -13.80
N VAL A 53 -13.34 -58.63 -13.43
CA VAL A 53 -12.94 -57.40 -12.73
C VAL A 53 -11.97 -56.57 -13.56
N THR A 54 -11.78 -55.30 -13.20
CA THR A 54 -10.84 -54.43 -13.89
C THR A 54 -9.39 -54.91 -13.73
N VAL A 55 -8.54 -54.55 -14.69
CA VAL A 55 -7.11 -54.89 -14.66
C VAL A 55 -6.44 -54.38 -13.38
N ASN A 56 -6.83 -53.19 -12.91
CA ASN A 56 -6.21 -52.60 -11.73
C ASN A 56 -6.61 -53.34 -10.44
N LEU A 57 -7.87 -53.77 -10.32
CA LEU A 57 -8.31 -54.58 -9.17
C LEU A 57 -7.62 -55.95 -9.18
N HIS A 58 -7.54 -56.60 -10.34
CA HIS A 58 -6.84 -57.88 -10.47
C HIS A 58 -5.35 -57.77 -10.09
N ALA A 59 -4.68 -56.71 -10.52
CA ALA A 59 -3.30 -56.40 -10.13
C ALA A 59 -3.15 -56.19 -8.63
N ALA A 60 -4.01 -55.35 -8.02
CA ALA A 60 -4.02 -55.10 -6.59
C ALA A 60 -4.18 -56.40 -5.79
N LEU A 61 -5.15 -57.24 -6.17
CA LEU A 61 -5.41 -58.54 -5.53
C LEU A 61 -4.23 -59.50 -5.68
N SER A 62 -3.59 -59.54 -6.85
CA SER A 62 -2.39 -60.36 -7.09
C SER A 62 -1.24 -59.96 -6.15
N HIS A 63 -1.04 -58.66 -5.92
CA HIS A 63 -0.01 -58.13 -5.03
C HIS A 63 -0.36 -58.20 -3.53
N LEU A 64 -1.65 -58.34 -3.20
CA LEU A 64 -2.11 -58.57 -1.82
C LEU A 64 -2.17 -60.04 -1.43
N ARG A 65 -2.11 -60.93 -2.42
CA ARG A 65 -2.08 -62.37 -2.21
C ARG A 65 -0.87 -62.77 -1.38
N ASP A 66 -1.12 -63.40 -0.24
CA ASP A 66 -0.09 -64.02 0.58
C ASP A 66 -0.14 -65.54 0.39
N PRO A 67 0.99 -66.27 0.25
CA PRO A 67 0.96 -67.71 0.04
C PRO A 67 0.41 -68.52 1.22
N TYR A 68 0.38 -67.94 2.42
CA TYR A 68 0.16 -68.65 3.68
C TYR A 68 -0.98 -68.07 4.54
N ILE A 69 -1.36 -66.80 4.33
CA ILE A 69 -2.32 -66.10 5.18
C ILE A 69 -3.62 -65.82 4.42
N GLU A 70 -4.74 -66.25 5.00
CA GLU A 70 -6.07 -65.84 4.56
C GLU A 70 -6.34 -64.38 4.95
N ARG A 71 -6.82 -63.58 3.99
CA ARG A 71 -7.18 -62.17 4.19
C ARG A 71 -8.67 -61.98 3.97
N ILE A 72 -9.29 -61.19 4.86
CA ILE A 72 -10.66 -60.69 4.68
C ILE A 72 -10.52 -59.26 4.17
N LEU A 73 -11.02 -59.00 2.95
CA LEU A 73 -10.91 -57.70 2.29
C LEU A 73 -12.31 -57.14 2.01
N TRP A 74 -12.52 -55.87 2.36
CA TRP A 74 -13.64 -55.09 1.85
C TRP A 74 -13.23 -54.37 0.57
N ILE A 75 -14.01 -54.55 -0.51
CA ILE A 75 -13.73 -54.03 -1.85
C ILE A 75 -15.04 -53.49 -2.45
N ASP A 76 -15.09 -52.19 -2.70
CA ASP A 76 -16.28 -51.48 -3.19
C ASP A 76 -16.91 -52.13 -4.44
N ALA A 77 -16.10 -52.53 -5.43
CA ALA A 77 -16.56 -53.15 -6.67
C ALA A 77 -17.29 -54.48 -6.50
N LEU A 78 -16.96 -55.20 -5.44
CA LEU A 78 -17.52 -56.52 -5.16
C LEU A 78 -18.67 -56.43 -4.16
N CYS A 79 -18.63 -55.44 -3.27
CA CYS A 79 -19.56 -55.29 -2.16
C CYS A 79 -20.72 -54.33 -2.46
N ILE A 80 -20.64 -53.53 -3.53
CA ILE A 80 -21.68 -52.53 -3.88
C ILE A 80 -22.14 -52.76 -5.31
N ASN A 81 -23.44 -53.00 -5.49
CA ASN A 81 -24.05 -52.95 -6.81
C ASN A 81 -24.13 -51.51 -7.32
N GLN A 82 -23.18 -51.12 -8.17
CA GLN A 82 -23.10 -49.78 -8.75
C GLN A 82 -24.33 -49.41 -9.63
N THR A 83 -25.11 -50.39 -10.06
CA THR A 83 -26.32 -50.17 -10.88
C THR A 83 -27.58 -49.91 -10.05
N ASP A 84 -27.59 -50.31 -8.77
CA ASP A 84 -28.72 -50.07 -7.86
C ASP A 84 -28.47 -48.81 -7.03
N LYS A 85 -29.20 -47.74 -7.38
CA LYS A 85 -29.10 -46.44 -6.68
C LYS A 85 -29.48 -46.51 -5.20
N ASN A 86 -30.39 -47.38 -4.79
CA ASN A 86 -30.80 -47.50 -3.40
C ASN A 86 -29.73 -48.22 -2.58
N GLU A 87 -29.19 -49.31 -3.11
CA GLU A 87 -28.08 -50.03 -2.48
C GLU A 87 -26.83 -49.13 -2.39
N LYS A 88 -26.48 -48.46 -3.49
CA LYS A 88 -25.39 -47.47 -3.54
C LYS A 88 -25.56 -46.38 -2.48
N ALA A 89 -26.77 -45.81 -2.35
CA ALA A 89 -27.06 -44.78 -1.35
C ALA A 89 -26.90 -45.28 0.08
N LEU A 90 -27.40 -46.48 0.40
CA LEU A 90 -27.29 -47.08 1.73
C LEU A 90 -25.83 -47.38 2.10
N GLN A 91 -25.07 -47.99 1.19
CA GLN A 91 -23.67 -48.35 1.41
C GLN A 91 -22.78 -47.12 1.57
N ILE A 92 -23.01 -46.06 0.79
CA ILE A 92 -22.25 -44.81 0.89
C ILE A 92 -22.43 -44.12 2.24
N GLN A 93 -23.63 -44.17 2.82
CA GLN A 93 -23.85 -43.65 4.17
C GLN A 93 -23.02 -44.39 5.23
N LEU A 94 -22.63 -45.64 4.95
CA LEU A 94 -21.83 -46.48 5.82
C LEU A 94 -20.33 -46.45 5.50
N MET A 95 -19.89 -45.89 4.37
CA MET A 95 -18.48 -45.93 3.94
C MET A 95 -17.52 -45.38 5.00
N ALA A 96 -17.83 -44.23 5.60
CA ALA A 96 -17.01 -43.68 6.67
C ALA A 96 -16.88 -44.64 7.86
N LYS A 97 -17.97 -45.34 8.24
CA LYS A 97 -17.95 -46.38 9.29
C LYS A 97 -17.09 -47.57 8.86
N ILE A 98 -17.29 -48.07 7.63
CA ILE A 98 -16.56 -49.21 7.07
C ILE A 98 -15.05 -48.96 7.06
N TYR A 99 -14.59 -47.78 6.64
CA TYR A 99 -13.15 -47.49 6.64
C TYR A 99 -12.60 -47.21 8.05
N ALA A 100 -13.42 -46.67 8.95
CA ALA A 100 -13.02 -46.43 10.35
C ALA A 100 -12.85 -47.74 11.15
N THR A 101 -13.67 -48.77 10.85
CA THR A 101 -13.63 -50.06 11.53
C THR A 101 -12.63 -51.07 10.92
N ALA A 102 -12.03 -50.76 9.77
CA ALA A 102 -11.00 -51.60 9.16
C ALA A 102 -9.71 -51.63 10.00
N SER A 103 -9.00 -52.76 10.07
CA SER A 103 -7.66 -52.82 10.73
C SER A 103 -6.66 -51.93 10.04
N SER A 104 -6.72 -51.93 8.71
CA SER A 104 -5.80 -51.21 7.84
C SER A 104 -6.50 -50.91 6.53
N VAL A 105 -6.22 -49.74 5.99
CA VAL A 105 -6.64 -49.34 4.64
C VAL A 105 -5.43 -49.43 3.74
N THR A 106 -5.47 -50.36 2.80
CA THR A 106 -4.41 -50.50 1.80
C THR A 106 -4.73 -49.61 0.61
N VAL A 107 -3.87 -48.63 0.36
CA VAL A 107 -3.94 -47.73 -0.80
C VAL A 107 -3.09 -48.32 -1.92
N TRP A 108 -3.73 -48.68 -3.02
CA TRP A 108 -3.08 -49.18 -4.22
C TRP A 108 -2.97 -48.07 -5.28
N LEU A 109 -1.75 -47.59 -5.51
CA LEU A 109 -1.46 -46.55 -6.49
C LEU A 109 -1.33 -47.10 -7.93
N GLY A 110 -1.37 -48.42 -8.13
CA GLY A 110 -1.18 -49.06 -9.44
C GLY A 110 0.17 -49.77 -9.58
N GLU A 111 0.40 -50.35 -10.76
CA GLU A 111 1.63 -51.07 -11.10
C GLU A 111 2.90 -50.20 -11.02
N ALA A 112 4.05 -50.85 -10.90
CA ALA A 112 5.34 -50.17 -10.88
C ALA A 112 5.65 -49.57 -12.27
N ALA A 113 5.69 -48.24 -12.35
CA ALA A 113 6.29 -47.54 -13.50
C ALA A 113 7.82 -47.46 -13.31
N PRO A 114 8.62 -47.15 -14.35
CA PRO A 114 10.05 -46.95 -14.20
C PRO A 114 10.36 -46.00 -13.03
N ASP A 115 11.31 -46.38 -12.19
CA ASP A 115 11.76 -45.61 -11.02
C ASP A 115 10.72 -45.39 -9.89
N SER A 116 9.50 -45.96 -9.96
CA SER A 116 8.47 -45.82 -8.89
C SER A 116 8.87 -46.47 -7.56
N GLY A 117 9.54 -47.63 -7.62
CA GLY A 117 10.08 -48.29 -6.41
C GLY A 117 11.20 -47.48 -5.77
N HIS A 118 12.06 -46.87 -6.60
CA HIS A 118 13.11 -45.95 -6.15
C HIS A 118 12.51 -44.69 -5.52
N ALA A 119 11.44 -44.12 -6.10
CA ALA A 119 10.72 -42.98 -5.55
C ALA A 119 10.16 -43.27 -4.14
N ILE A 120 9.55 -44.44 -3.92
CA ILE A 120 9.06 -44.84 -2.58
C ILE A 120 10.20 -44.95 -1.57
N GLU A 121 11.35 -45.51 -1.98
CA GLU A 121 12.49 -45.68 -1.07
C GLU A 121 13.17 -44.37 -0.71
N VAL A 122 13.22 -43.42 -1.65
CA VAL A 122 13.70 -42.05 -1.40
C VAL A 122 12.78 -41.33 -0.42
N ILE A 123 11.46 -41.46 -0.58
CA ILE A 123 10.49 -40.91 0.38
C ILE A 123 10.68 -41.54 1.77
N ARG A 124 10.89 -42.86 1.84
CA ARG A 124 11.17 -43.57 3.10
C ARG A 124 12.44 -43.03 3.77
N THR A 125 13.52 -42.86 2.99
CA THR A 125 14.81 -42.37 3.51
C THR A 125 14.68 -40.94 4.04
N ALA A 126 13.99 -40.06 3.32
CA ALA A 126 13.72 -38.69 3.77
C ALA A 126 12.89 -38.65 5.06
N ALA A 127 11.92 -39.57 5.20
CA ALA A 127 11.13 -39.70 6.42
C ALA A 127 12.01 -40.06 7.63
N LEU A 128 12.92 -41.02 7.46
CA LEU A 128 13.86 -41.46 8.50
C LEU A 128 14.80 -40.33 8.93
N GLN A 129 15.37 -39.58 7.98
CA GLN A 129 16.24 -38.43 8.26
C GLN A 129 15.51 -37.33 9.06
N LYS A 130 14.25 -37.04 8.69
CA LYS A 130 13.43 -36.05 9.39
C LYS A 130 13.02 -36.53 10.78
N SER A 131 12.72 -37.82 10.97
CA SER A 131 12.45 -38.39 12.29
C SER A 131 13.66 -38.43 13.22
N GLY A 132 14.88 -38.58 12.69
CA GLY A 132 16.13 -38.54 13.48
C GLY A 132 16.45 -37.19 14.11
N THR A 133 15.90 -36.09 13.56
CA THR A 133 16.08 -34.73 14.12
C THR A 133 15.09 -34.39 15.25
N PHE A 134 14.00 -35.15 15.42
CA PHE A 134 13.01 -34.96 16.49
C PHE A 134 13.46 -35.46 17.87
N SER A 135 14.54 -36.26 17.96
CA SER A 135 15.07 -36.77 19.24
C SER A 135 15.72 -35.70 20.14
N LYS A 136 15.68 -34.41 19.76
CA LYS A 136 16.27 -33.29 20.54
C LYS A 136 15.28 -32.23 21.05
N ARG A 137 13.96 -32.36 20.83
CA ARG A 137 12.96 -31.45 21.43
C ARG A 137 11.67 -32.20 21.78
N GLU A 138 11.59 -32.68 23.01
CA GLU A 138 10.30 -33.04 23.64
C GLU A 138 9.54 -31.77 24.06
N PRO A 139 8.23 -31.65 23.75
CA PRO A 139 7.35 -30.71 24.44
C PRO A 139 6.83 -31.33 25.75
N LYS A 140 6.98 -30.60 26.86
CA LYS A 140 6.35 -30.93 28.15
C LYS A 140 4.83 -30.81 28.02
N VAL A 141 4.11 -31.93 28.15
CA VAL A 141 2.67 -31.94 28.44
C VAL A 141 2.46 -32.82 29.67
N GLU A 142 1.85 -32.26 30.71
CA GLU A 142 1.52 -32.95 31.96
C GLU A 142 0.46 -34.05 31.74
N PRO A 143 0.56 -35.21 32.39
CA PRO A 143 -0.40 -36.29 32.22
C PRO A 143 -1.64 -36.02 33.07
N LYS A 144 -2.81 -35.84 32.43
CA LYS A 144 -4.09 -36.11 33.11
C LYS A 144 -4.37 -37.61 33.07
N LYS A 145 -4.46 -38.19 34.26
CA LYS A 145 -4.82 -39.58 34.54
C LYS A 145 -6.17 -39.90 33.91
N ASP A 146 -6.15 -40.87 32.99
CA ASP A 146 -7.07 -42.03 32.91
C ASP A 146 -6.97 -42.60 31.50
N MET A 147 -5.93 -43.40 31.25
CA MET A 147 -5.91 -44.29 30.09
C MET A 147 -5.13 -45.55 30.43
N VAL A 148 -5.85 -46.67 30.42
CA VAL A 148 -5.34 -48.03 30.65
C VAL A 148 -4.34 -48.36 29.54
N VAL A 149 -3.15 -48.77 29.94
CA VAL A 149 -2.08 -49.27 29.07
C VAL A 149 -2.53 -50.60 28.46
N ILE A 150 -2.63 -50.69 27.14
CA ILE A 150 -2.59 -51.95 26.41
C ILE A 150 -1.21 -52.04 25.75
N ASP A 151 -0.35 -52.89 26.32
CA ASP A 151 0.96 -53.26 25.77
C ASP A 151 0.83 -53.91 24.38
N PRO A 152 1.65 -53.56 23.39
CA PRO A 152 1.84 -54.38 22.21
C PRO A 152 2.78 -55.55 22.54
N PHE A 153 2.20 -56.74 22.68
CA PHE A 153 2.87 -58.03 22.83
C PHE A 153 3.93 -58.27 21.73
N PHE A 154 5.21 -58.33 22.12
CA PHE A 154 6.24 -59.09 21.42
C PHE A 154 6.28 -60.51 22.03
N PRO A 155 6.21 -61.62 21.26
CA PRO A 155 6.66 -62.89 21.76
C PRO A 155 8.16 -63.05 21.49
N ALA A 156 8.92 -63.08 22.59
CA ALA A 156 10.31 -63.49 22.62
C ALA A 156 10.44 -65.02 22.37
N GLY A 157 11.38 -65.38 21.50
CA GLY A 157 11.92 -66.74 21.38
C GLY A 157 13.45 -66.67 21.40
N SER A 158 14.04 -67.17 22.48
CA SER A 158 15.48 -67.20 22.78
C SER A 158 16.16 -68.47 22.20
N PRO A 159 17.45 -68.78 22.46
CA PRO A 159 18.59 -68.43 21.61
C PRO A 159 19.51 -69.62 21.25
N ALA A 160 20.50 -69.37 20.37
CA ALA A 160 21.87 -69.93 20.38
C ALA A 160 22.39 -70.59 19.08
N HIS A 161 23.65 -70.23 18.81
CA HIS A 161 24.71 -70.85 18.01
C HIS A 161 24.79 -70.60 16.50
N LEU A 162 25.75 -69.72 16.17
CA LEU A 162 26.86 -69.86 15.19
C LEU A 162 27.00 -68.52 14.44
N GLN A 163 28.15 -67.91 14.19
CA GLN A 163 29.52 -67.99 14.67
C GLN A 163 30.19 -66.78 14.00
N ALA A 164 31.07 -66.06 14.69
CA ALA A 164 31.82 -64.96 14.12
C ALA A 164 32.67 -65.44 12.92
N VAL A 165 32.50 -64.81 11.76
CA VAL A 165 33.55 -64.66 10.75
C VAL A 165 33.49 -63.23 10.23
N GLY A 166 34.54 -62.48 10.54
CA GLY A 166 34.71 -61.11 10.07
C GLY A 166 34.85 -61.04 8.57
N VAL A 167 34.20 -60.04 7.98
CA VAL A 167 34.64 -59.46 6.71
C VAL A 167 34.86 -57.98 6.96
N ALA A 168 36.07 -57.55 6.62
CA ALA A 168 36.63 -56.26 6.91
C ALA A 168 35.76 -55.11 6.41
N VAL A 169 35.69 -54.10 7.27
CA VAL A 169 35.30 -52.73 6.98
C VAL A 169 36.04 -52.23 5.74
N ASN A 170 35.29 -51.75 4.76
CA ASN A 170 35.70 -50.59 3.97
C ASN A 170 34.64 -49.50 4.20
N PRO A 171 35.02 -48.31 4.69
CA PRO A 171 34.07 -47.23 4.83
C PRO A 171 33.77 -46.66 3.43
N PRO A 172 32.52 -46.40 3.04
CA PRO A 172 32.30 -45.45 1.99
C PRO A 172 32.50 -44.05 2.60
N ALA A 173 33.65 -43.50 2.22
CA ALA A 173 33.96 -42.09 2.01
C ALA A 173 32.98 -41.05 2.56
N GLU A 174 33.54 -40.12 3.31
CA GLU A 174 33.06 -38.76 3.46
C GLU A 174 32.59 -38.19 2.09
N LEU A 175 31.27 -38.07 1.92
CA LEU A 175 30.66 -37.06 1.05
C LEU A 175 29.98 -36.06 1.98
N SER A 176 30.68 -34.99 2.39
CA SER A 176 30.56 -33.67 1.75
C SER A 176 29.18 -33.38 1.14
N THR A 177 28.52 -32.37 1.73
CA THR A 177 27.49 -31.49 1.13
C THR A 177 26.20 -32.15 0.64
N GLU A 178 25.06 -31.59 1.06
CA GLU A 178 23.73 -31.89 0.52
C GLU A 178 23.77 -32.02 -1.01
N SER A 179 23.78 -33.25 -1.52
CA SER A 179 23.56 -33.50 -2.93
C SER A 179 22.11 -33.11 -3.21
N PRO A 180 21.83 -32.07 -4.02
CA PRO A 180 20.47 -31.77 -4.42
C PRO A 180 19.87 -33.02 -5.06
N LEU A 181 18.69 -33.43 -4.58
CA LEU A 181 17.97 -34.58 -5.10
C LEU A 181 17.95 -34.51 -6.64
N ASP A 182 18.43 -35.57 -7.31
CA ASP A 182 18.56 -35.62 -8.77
C ASP A 182 17.19 -35.37 -9.44
N GLN A 183 17.21 -34.67 -10.57
CA GLN A 183 15.99 -34.25 -11.26
C GLN A 183 15.16 -35.46 -11.70
N ARG A 184 15.81 -36.55 -12.12
CA ARG A 184 15.12 -37.80 -12.49
C ARG A 184 14.33 -38.40 -11.32
N THR A 185 14.88 -38.36 -10.11
CA THR A 185 14.20 -38.84 -8.90
C THR A 185 13.04 -37.92 -8.51
N LYS A 186 13.21 -36.59 -8.64
CA LYS A 186 12.10 -35.63 -8.47
C LYS A 186 10.97 -35.92 -9.44
N ASP A 187 11.28 -36.13 -10.71
CA ASP A 187 10.30 -36.41 -11.75
C ASP A 187 9.57 -37.74 -11.49
N ALA A 188 10.27 -38.77 -11.01
CA ALA A 188 9.66 -40.04 -10.62
C ALA A 188 8.69 -39.91 -9.43
N ILE A 189 9.04 -39.09 -8.42
CA ILE A 189 8.14 -38.80 -7.28
C ILE A 189 6.93 -37.98 -7.76
N LEU A 190 7.13 -36.97 -8.60
CA LEU A 190 6.04 -36.17 -9.15
C LEU A 190 5.12 -37.00 -10.05
N ALA A 191 5.65 -37.95 -10.82
CA ALA A 191 4.85 -38.89 -11.61
C ALA A 191 4.03 -39.84 -10.71
N LEU A 192 4.56 -40.26 -9.56
CA LEU A 192 3.82 -41.04 -8.56
C LEU A 192 2.63 -40.25 -7.98
N LEU A 193 2.85 -38.96 -7.66
CA LEU A 193 1.81 -38.09 -7.10
C LEU A 193 0.73 -37.70 -8.11
N GLN A 194 1.05 -37.68 -9.41
CA GLN A 194 0.08 -37.38 -10.47
C GLN A 194 -0.92 -38.52 -10.74
N ARG A 195 -0.73 -39.69 -10.12
CA ARG A 195 -1.61 -40.83 -10.38
C ARG A 195 -3.06 -40.52 -9.98
N PRO A 196 -4.06 -41.06 -10.71
CA PRO A 196 -5.47 -40.67 -10.55
C PRO A 196 -6.02 -40.81 -9.13
N TRP A 197 -5.44 -41.70 -8.33
CA TRP A 197 -5.82 -41.89 -6.92
C TRP A 197 -5.80 -40.58 -6.13
N PHE A 198 -4.80 -39.71 -6.33
CA PHE A 198 -4.68 -38.45 -5.58
C PHE A 198 -5.81 -37.45 -5.89
N ARG A 199 -6.50 -37.60 -7.03
CA ARG A 199 -7.52 -36.66 -7.52
C ARG A 199 -8.94 -37.04 -7.12
N ARG A 200 -9.20 -38.31 -6.80
CA ARG A 200 -10.55 -38.84 -6.54
C ARG A 200 -11.12 -38.29 -5.23
N ILE A 201 -12.41 -37.93 -5.23
CA ILE A 201 -13.10 -37.44 -4.03
C ILE A 201 -13.21 -38.51 -2.94
N TRP A 202 -13.55 -39.75 -3.30
CA TRP A 202 -13.78 -40.85 -2.35
C TRP A 202 -12.56 -41.17 -1.48
N VAL A 203 -11.35 -40.98 -2.02
CA VAL A 203 -10.09 -41.17 -1.29
C VAL A 203 -10.04 -40.37 0.01
N LEU A 204 -10.72 -39.23 0.08
CA LEU A 204 -10.80 -38.42 1.29
C LEU A 204 -11.38 -39.20 2.48
N GLN A 205 -12.52 -39.86 2.30
CA GLN A 205 -13.13 -40.66 3.38
C GLN A 205 -12.25 -41.85 3.73
N GLU A 206 -11.72 -42.52 2.70
CA GLU A 206 -10.94 -43.75 2.84
C GLU A 206 -9.70 -43.53 3.71
N VAL A 207 -8.97 -42.43 3.49
CA VAL A 207 -7.75 -42.11 4.27
C VAL A 207 -8.02 -41.31 5.53
N ALA A 208 -9.14 -40.57 5.59
CA ALA A 208 -9.50 -39.82 6.79
C ALA A 208 -10.07 -40.71 7.90
N ALA A 209 -10.79 -41.77 7.54
CA ALA A 209 -11.32 -42.72 8.51
C ALA A 209 -10.25 -43.72 9.00
N ALA A 210 -9.26 -44.02 8.16
CA ALA A 210 -8.26 -45.05 8.40
C ALA A 210 -7.31 -44.76 9.56
N ARG A 211 -7.23 -45.65 10.56
CA ARG A 211 -6.21 -45.57 11.62
C ARG A 211 -4.81 -45.97 11.17
N HIS A 212 -4.75 -46.91 10.25
CA HIS A 212 -3.52 -47.39 9.66
C HIS A 212 -3.67 -47.39 8.14
N VAL A 213 -2.82 -46.63 7.46
CA VAL A 213 -2.81 -46.51 5.99
C VAL A 213 -1.53 -47.15 5.49
N LEU A 214 -1.66 -48.13 4.58
CA LEU A 214 -0.52 -48.75 3.92
C LEU A 214 -0.55 -48.39 2.43
N ILE A 215 0.45 -47.65 1.96
CA ILE A 215 0.55 -47.23 0.56
C ILE A 215 1.39 -48.23 -0.21
N LYS A 216 0.86 -48.73 -1.34
CA LYS A 216 1.50 -49.71 -2.22
C LYS A 216 1.55 -49.23 -3.67
N CYS A 217 2.67 -49.50 -4.33
CA CYS A 217 2.87 -49.31 -5.77
C CYS A 217 3.71 -50.47 -6.31
N GLY A 218 3.10 -51.37 -7.11
CA GLY A 218 3.73 -52.63 -7.48
C GLY A 218 4.21 -53.42 -6.24
N PRO A 219 5.48 -53.87 -6.18
CA PRO A 219 6.01 -54.60 -5.02
C PRO A 219 6.41 -53.69 -3.84
N ALA A 220 6.50 -52.37 -4.02
CA ALA A 220 6.96 -51.46 -2.99
C ALA A 220 5.80 -51.03 -2.07
N SER A 221 6.06 -50.95 -0.76
CA SER A 221 5.07 -50.56 0.25
C SER A 221 5.66 -49.65 1.32
N ILE A 222 4.92 -48.62 1.73
CA ILE A 222 5.34 -47.66 2.77
C ILE A 222 4.16 -47.33 3.69
N ASP A 223 4.44 -47.14 4.97
CA ASP A 223 3.46 -46.64 5.94
C ASP A 223 2.99 -45.23 5.54
N GLY A 224 1.69 -44.96 5.66
CA GLY A 224 1.08 -43.71 5.23
C GLY A 224 1.62 -42.50 5.98
N TYR A 225 1.90 -42.63 7.28
CA TYR A 225 2.50 -41.54 8.07
C TYR A 225 3.95 -41.30 7.64
N ALA A 226 4.74 -42.37 7.46
CA ALA A 226 6.10 -42.27 6.94
C ALA A 226 6.14 -41.64 5.54
N PHE A 227 5.24 -42.02 4.64
CA PHE A 227 5.08 -41.41 3.32
C PHE A 227 4.82 -39.90 3.42
N CYS A 228 3.88 -39.51 4.29
CA CYS A 228 3.55 -38.10 4.56
C CYS A 228 4.74 -37.30 5.10
N VAL A 229 5.46 -37.83 6.09
CA VAL A 229 6.65 -37.17 6.69
C VAL A 229 7.77 -37.04 5.65
N GLY A 230 8.01 -38.09 4.88
CA GLY A 230 9.01 -38.12 3.81
C GLY A 230 8.72 -37.08 2.75
N LEU A 231 7.50 -37.00 2.23
CA LEU A 231 7.11 -35.98 1.25
C LEU A 231 7.32 -34.55 1.75
N SER A 232 6.99 -34.26 3.01
CA SER A 232 7.26 -32.94 3.59
C SER A 232 8.74 -32.67 3.91
N GLY A 233 9.60 -33.69 3.89
CA GLY A 233 11.05 -33.54 4.03
C GLY A 233 11.76 -33.27 2.70
N LEU A 234 11.10 -33.56 1.58
CA LEU A 234 11.64 -33.36 0.24
C LEU A 234 11.28 -31.95 -0.27
N ALA A 235 12.29 -31.17 -0.65
CA ALA A 235 12.10 -29.84 -1.25
C ALA A 235 11.65 -29.95 -2.74
N LEU A 236 10.47 -30.52 -2.97
CA LEU A 236 9.91 -30.71 -4.32
C LEU A 236 9.36 -29.39 -4.88
N SER A 237 9.68 -29.11 -6.14
CA SER A 237 9.08 -28.01 -6.91
C SER A 237 7.88 -28.51 -7.71
N TYR A 238 6.72 -27.90 -7.49
CA TYR A 238 5.46 -28.26 -8.16
C TYR A 238 5.11 -27.30 -9.32
N ILE A 239 6.02 -26.41 -9.70
CA ILE A 239 5.81 -25.38 -10.74
C ILE A 239 5.19 -25.94 -12.04
N PRO A 240 5.62 -27.09 -12.59
CA PRO A 240 5.03 -27.64 -13.82
C PRO A 240 3.68 -28.36 -13.63
N TYR A 241 3.17 -28.52 -12.40
CA TYR A 241 1.97 -29.31 -12.10
C TYR A 241 0.97 -28.52 -11.23
N PRO A 242 0.11 -27.69 -11.84
CA PRO A 242 -0.91 -26.92 -11.13
C PRO A 242 -1.86 -27.84 -10.35
N GLY A 243 -2.18 -27.52 -9.10
CA GLY A 243 -3.11 -28.30 -8.28
C GLY A 243 -2.54 -29.57 -7.64
N LEU A 244 -1.41 -30.09 -8.13
CA LEU A 244 -0.80 -31.33 -7.61
C LEU A 244 -0.33 -31.17 -6.15
N ARG A 245 0.18 -29.97 -5.85
CA ARG A 245 0.64 -29.62 -4.51
C ARG A 245 -0.53 -29.66 -3.52
N GLU A 246 -1.64 -29.03 -3.85
CA GLU A 246 -2.85 -28.91 -3.04
C GLU A 246 -3.44 -30.31 -2.74
N LEU A 247 -3.56 -31.16 -3.77
CA LEU A 247 -3.99 -32.54 -3.63
C LEU A 247 -3.10 -33.32 -2.64
N THR A 248 -1.78 -33.24 -2.80
CA THR A 248 -0.82 -33.97 -1.95
C THR A 248 -0.87 -33.51 -0.50
N HIS A 249 -0.96 -32.20 -0.26
CA HIS A 249 -1.03 -31.65 1.10
C HIS A 249 -2.34 -32.01 1.79
N SER A 250 -3.45 -32.02 1.05
CA SER A 250 -4.76 -32.36 1.59
C SER A 250 -4.84 -33.82 2.08
N ILE A 251 -4.27 -34.76 1.31
CA ILE A 251 -4.15 -36.16 1.74
C ILE A 251 -3.20 -36.29 2.92
N THR A 252 -2.09 -35.56 2.90
CA THR A 252 -1.12 -35.54 3.99
C THR A 252 -1.75 -35.08 5.30
N TYR A 253 -2.58 -34.03 5.26
CA TYR A 253 -3.35 -33.54 6.39
C TYR A 253 -4.30 -34.61 6.95
N LEU A 254 -5.08 -35.25 6.07
CA LEU A 254 -6.04 -36.27 6.48
C LEU A 254 -5.35 -37.49 7.10
N VAL A 255 -4.30 -38.01 6.49
CA VAL A 255 -3.55 -39.18 6.99
C VAL A 255 -2.89 -38.89 8.33
N ARG A 256 -2.23 -37.72 8.49
CA ARG A 256 -1.60 -37.34 9.76
C ARG A 256 -2.61 -37.18 10.90
N GLY A 257 -3.77 -36.58 10.61
CA GLY A 257 -4.82 -36.38 11.60
C GLY A 257 -5.53 -37.66 12.02
N ALA A 258 -5.46 -38.74 11.23
CA ALA A 258 -6.27 -39.93 11.44
C ALA A 258 -5.95 -40.68 12.74
N ILE A 259 -4.71 -40.59 13.22
CA ILE A 259 -4.29 -41.20 14.49
C ILE A 259 -5.00 -40.51 15.68
N PHE A 260 -5.31 -39.22 15.57
CA PHE A 260 -5.83 -38.39 16.66
C PHE A 260 -7.36 -38.26 16.70
N ARG A 261 -8.10 -38.80 15.71
CA ARG A 261 -9.57 -38.69 15.64
C ARG A 261 -10.25 -39.57 16.72
N PRO A 262 -11.49 -39.30 17.15
CA PRO A 262 -12.29 -40.24 17.94
C PRO A 262 -12.74 -41.46 17.10
N ARG A 263 -12.93 -42.65 17.72
CA ARG A 263 -13.35 -43.87 16.99
C ARG A 263 -14.82 -43.82 16.58
N ASP A 264 -15.68 -43.25 17.41
CA ASP A 264 -17.12 -43.22 17.21
C ASP A 264 -17.70 -41.85 17.62
N VAL A 265 -18.19 -41.07 16.66
CA VAL A 265 -19.09 -39.94 16.90
C VAL A 265 -20.38 -40.21 16.14
N ILE A 266 -21.41 -40.66 16.87
CA ILE A 266 -22.75 -40.83 16.32
C ILE A 266 -23.47 -39.50 16.54
N GLY A 267 -23.82 -38.83 15.45
CA GLY A 267 -24.60 -37.58 15.50
C GLY A 267 -26.03 -37.81 16.01
N ILE A 268 -26.72 -36.73 16.36
CA ILE A 268 -28.09 -36.75 16.91
C ILE A 268 -29.08 -37.47 15.95
N SER A 269 -28.81 -37.46 14.65
CA SER A 269 -29.57 -38.17 13.60
C SER A 269 -29.25 -39.67 13.45
N GLY A 270 -28.37 -40.23 14.28
CA GLY A 270 -27.93 -41.63 14.17
C GLY A 270 -26.93 -41.90 13.04
N ARG A 271 -26.44 -40.83 12.39
CA ARG A 271 -25.51 -40.88 11.26
C ARG A 271 -24.05 -40.93 11.74
N PHE A 272 -23.22 -41.76 11.09
CA PHE A 272 -21.79 -41.84 11.38
C PHE A 272 -21.05 -40.62 10.83
N SER A 273 -20.24 -39.97 11.67
CA SER A 273 -19.38 -38.85 11.30
C SER A 273 -17.96 -39.07 11.81
N LEU A 274 -16.98 -38.62 11.02
CA LEU A 274 -15.57 -38.57 11.41
C LEU A 274 -15.19 -37.28 12.18
N ASP A 275 -16.14 -36.36 12.35
CA ASP A 275 -15.99 -35.08 13.07
C ASP A 275 -14.73 -34.30 12.63
N ILE A 276 -14.53 -34.16 11.32
CA ILE A 276 -13.30 -33.55 10.78
C ILE A 276 -13.41 -32.03 10.79
N ARG A 277 -14.44 -31.50 10.11
CA ARG A 277 -14.71 -30.07 9.93
C ARG A 277 -16.18 -29.86 9.54
N PRO A 278 -16.72 -28.64 9.67
CA PRO A 278 -18.03 -28.27 9.13
C PRO A 278 -18.15 -28.56 7.64
N MET A 279 -19.36 -28.84 7.16
CA MET A 279 -19.61 -29.20 5.76
C MET A 279 -19.18 -28.10 4.78
N SER A 280 -19.39 -26.83 5.15
CA SER A 280 -18.97 -25.69 4.31
C SER A 280 -17.45 -25.67 4.08
N GLU A 281 -16.66 -25.89 5.14
CA GLU A 281 -15.19 -25.93 5.06
C GLU A 281 -14.71 -27.11 4.22
N LEU A 282 -15.31 -28.29 4.39
CA LEU A 282 -14.96 -29.46 3.59
C LEU A 282 -15.23 -29.24 2.09
N VAL A 283 -16.36 -28.64 1.75
CA VAL A 283 -16.69 -28.31 0.36
C VAL A 283 -15.67 -27.34 -0.23
N GLU A 284 -15.31 -26.29 0.50
CA GLU A 284 -14.29 -25.33 0.07
C GLU A 284 -12.92 -25.98 -0.16
N MET A 285 -12.55 -26.97 0.66
CA MET A 285 -11.28 -27.67 0.54
C MET A 285 -11.23 -28.65 -0.63
N TYR A 286 -12.36 -29.27 -1.01
CA TYR A 286 -12.35 -30.53 -1.76
C TYR A 286 -13.23 -30.59 -3.02
N HIS A 287 -14.06 -29.58 -3.31
CA HIS A 287 -14.99 -29.64 -4.46
C HIS A 287 -14.31 -29.76 -5.84
N THR A 288 -13.04 -29.38 -5.97
CA THR A 288 -12.25 -29.52 -7.21
C THR A 288 -11.78 -30.94 -7.50
N ARG A 289 -12.06 -31.90 -6.61
CA ARG A 289 -11.69 -33.30 -6.82
C ARG A 289 -12.54 -33.97 -7.90
N GLU A 290 -11.91 -34.93 -8.57
CA GLU A 290 -12.54 -35.74 -9.60
C GLU A 290 -13.56 -36.71 -8.95
N ALA A 291 -14.72 -36.81 -9.57
CA ALA A 291 -15.82 -37.65 -9.13
C ALA A 291 -16.47 -38.31 -10.35
N THR A 292 -16.88 -39.58 -10.20
CA THR A 292 -17.54 -40.32 -11.28
C THR A 292 -18.93 -39.74 -11.57
N GLU A 293 -19.68 -39.44 -10.51
CA GLU A 293 -20.92 -38.65 -10.57
C GLU A 293 -20.75 -37.36 -9.75
N ARG A 294 -21.36 -36.26 -10.18
CA ARG A 294 -21.23 -34.95 -9.49
C ARG A 294 -21.73 -35.02 -8.04
N HIS A 295 -22.80 -35.78 -7.79
CA HIS A 295 -23.34 -36.04 -6.46
C HIS A 295 -22.29 -36.56 -5.46
N ASP A 296 -21.32 -37.35 -5.95
CA ASP A 296 -20.27 -37.92 -5.10
C ASP A 296 -19.39 -36.82 -4.48
N LYS A 297 -19.24 -35.66 -5.13
CA LYS A 297 -18.50 -34.50 -4.57
C LYS A 297 -19.08 -34.03 -3.23
N ILE A 298 -20.39 -34.14 -3.07
CA ILE A 298 -21.10 -33.77 -1.84
C ILE A 298 -21.19 -34.98 -0.92
N PHE A 299 -21.62 -36.13 -1.43
CA PHE A 299 -21.87 -37.32 -0.62
C PHE A 299 -20.61 -37.88 0.04
N ALA A 300 -19.44 -37.79 -0.61
CA ALA A 300 -18.17 -38.17 0.00
C ALA A 300 -17.75 -37.22 1.14
N LEU A 301 -18.27 -36.01 1.22
CA LEU A 301 -17.94 -35.07 2.31
C LEU A 301 -18.91 -35.18 3.48
N LEU A 302 -20.13 -35.65 3.23
CA LEU A 302 -21.14 -35.80 4.26
C LEU A 302 -20.64 -36.64 5.44
N GLY A 303 -19.93 -37.75 5.22
CA GLY A 303 -19.43 -38.64 6.28
C GLY A 303 -18.23 -38.08 7.07
N MET A 304 -17.60 -37.03 6.54
CA MET A 304 -16.49 -36.32 7.16
C MET A 304 -16.95 -35.12 7.99
N SER A 305 -18.14 -34.60 7.70
CA SER A 305 -18.70 -33.37 8.29
C SER A 305 -18.97 -33.50 9.79
N SER A 306 -18.53 -32.53 10.59
CA SER A 306 -18.91 -32.37 12.00
C SER A 306 -20.37 -31.94 12.17
N ASP A 307 -20.93 -31.23 11.19
CA ASP A 307 -22.32 -30.77 11.23
C ASP A 307 -23.29 -31.92 10.93
N ASP A 308 -24.56 -31.74 11.30
CA ASP A 308 -25.67 -32.61 10.91
C ASP A 308 -26.49 -31.99 9.76
N PRO A 309 -26.07 -32.20 8.48
CA PRO A 309 -26.73 -31.60 7.33
C PRO A 309 -28.06 -32.30 6.96
N SER A 310 -28.47 -33.34 7.69
CA SER A 310 -29.71 -34.08 7.43
C SER A 310 -30.95 -33.19 7.52
N THR A 311 -30.92 -32.21 8.43
CA THR A 311 -31.99 -31.23 8.66
C THR A 311 -32.26 -30.33 7.44
N ALA A 312 -31.25 -30.10 6.60
CA ALA A 312 -31.37 -29.37 5.32
C ALA A 312 -31.70 -30.29 4.13
N GLY A 313 -32.04 -31.56 4.39
CA GLY A 313 -32.34 -32.53 3.34
C GLY A 313 -31.12 -32.93 2.50
N LEU A 314 -29.91 -32.77 3.03
CA LEU A 314 -28.65 -33.25 2.46
C LEU A 314 -28.37 -34.68 2.94
N SER A 315 -29.17 -35.62 2.43
CA SER A 315 -28.98 -37.05 2.60
C SER A 315 -28.52 -37.69 1.29
N VAL A 316 -27.84 -38.83 1.37
CA VAL A 316 -27.40 -39.57 0.17
C VAL A 316 -28.62 -40.13 -0.55
N ASP A 317 -29.03 -39.47 -1.65
CA ASP A 317 -30.12 -39.89 -2.53
C ASP A 317 -29.80 -39.50 -3.99
N TYR A 318 -29.44 -40.49 -4.80
CA TYR A 318 -29.11 -40.35 -6.23
C TYR A 318 -30.33 -40.13 -7.15
N ARG A 319 -31.54 -40.02 -6.59
CA ARG A 319 -32.76 -39.66 -7.32
C ARG A 319 -32.98 -38.16 -7.37
N ILE A 320 -32.35 -37.40 -6.47
CA ILE A 320 -32.43 -35.94 -6.45
C ILE A 320 -31.58 -35.39 -7.60
N PRO A 321 -32.13 -34.54 -8.48
CA PRO A 321 -31.34 -33.89 -9.53
C PRO A 321 -30.20 -33.03 -8.94
N TRP A 322 -29.10 -32.90 -9.68
CA TRP A 322 -27.89 -32.21 -9.22
C TRP A 322 -28.17 -30.75 -8.82
N GLY A 323 -28.90 -30.00 -9.63
CA GLY A 323 -29.22 -28.59 -9.37
C GLY A 323 -30.01 -28.42 -8.08
N GLN A 324 -30.93 -29.34 -7.77
CA GLN A 324 -31.66 -29.32 -6.50
C GLN A 324 -30.76 -29.67 -5.31
N LEU A 325 -29.89 -30.67 -5.44
CA LEU A 325 -28.92 -31.02 -4.40
C LEU A 325 -27.96 -29.86 -4.12
N PHE A 326 -27.45 -29.23 -5.18
CA PHE A 326 -26.51 -28.12 -5.08
C PHE A 326 -27.16 -26.88 -4.45
N LYS A 327 -28.42 -26.59 -4.80
CA LYS A 327 -29.22 -25.56 -4.13
C LYS A 327 -29.38 -25.81 -2.63
N ARG A 328 -29.68 -27.04 -2.20
CA ARG A 328 -29.77 -27.40 -0.78
C ARG A 328 -28.45 -27.19 -0.05
N LEU A 329 -27.32 -27.51 -0.70
CA LEU A 329 -25.99 -27.27 -0.14
C LEU A 329 -25.75 -25.77 0.08
N ILE A 330 -26.09 -24.93 -0.88
CA ILE A 330 -25.89 -23.49 -0.78
C ILE A 330 -26.73 -22.90 0.35
N HIS A 331 -28.00 -23.28 0.46
CA HIS A 331 -28.86 -22.85 1.56
C HIS A 331 -28.32 -23.31 2.92
N PHE A 332 -27.78 -24.53 3.00
CA PHE A 332 -27.11 -25.01 4.22
C PHE A 332 -25.88 -24.18 4.58
N CYS A 333 -25.06 -23.79 3.60
CA CYS A 333 -23.86 -22.99 3.85
C CYS A 333 -24.17 -21.50 4.14
N THR A 334 -25.29 -20.99 3.64
CA THR A 334 -25.67 -19.58 3.72
C THR A 334 -26.93 -19.38 4.56
N SER A 335 -28.10 -19.29 3.92
CA SER A 335 -29.42 -19.12 4.54
C SER A 335 -30.54 -19.50 3.56
N GLU A 336 -31.73 -19.77 4.09
CA GLU A 336 -32.98 -19.87 3.31
C GLU A 336 -33.46 -18.50 2.79
N GLN A 337 -32.91 -17.40 3.33
CA GLN A 337 -33.32 -16.03 2.95
C GLN A 337 -32.74 -15.56 1.60
N VAL A 338 -31.68 -16.22 1.10
CA VAL A 338 -31.11 -15.90 -0.21
C VAL A 338 -31.78 -16.74 -1.31
N SER A 339 -32.05 -16.12 -2.46
CA SER A 339 -32.55 -16.83 -3.64
C SER A 339 -31.40 -17.50 -4.38
N VAL A 340 -31.51 -18.81 -4.60
CA VAL A 340 -30.49 -19.61 -5.31
C VAL A 340 -31.08 -20.22 -6.57
N SER A 341 -30.38 -19.99 -7.69
CA SER A 341 -30.59 -20.64 -8.98
C SER A 341 -29.42 -21.56 -9.31
N ALA A 342 -29.70 -22.82 -9.59
CA ALA A 342 -28.72 -23.85 -9.95
C ALA A 342 -29.32 -24.75 -11.04
N TRP A 343 -28.44 -25.35 -11.86
CA TRP A 343 -28.85 -26.14 -13.03
C TRP A 343 -28.29 -27.56 -12.96
N ASP A 344 -29.00 -28.53 -13.53
CA ASP A 344 -28.56 -29.94 -13.49
C ASP A 344 -27.31 -30.19 -14.37
N ASP A 345 -27.16 -29.43 -15.45
CA ASP A 345 -26.10 -29.62 -16.43
C ASP A 345 -24.79 -28.90 -16.08
N GLU A 346 -24.81 -28.02 -15.07
CA GLU A 346 -23.65 -27.19 -14.68
C GLU A 346 -23.35 -27.27 -13.17
N GLU A 347 -22.08 -27.19 -12.79
CA GLU A 347 -21.67 -27.00 -11.39
C GLU A 347 -21.53 -25.50 -11.08
N LEU A 348 -22.58 -24.75 -11.42
CA LEU A 348 -22.66 -23.31 -11.29
C LEU A 348 -23.94 -22.95 -10.54
N ALA A 349 -23.84 -21.99 -9.63
CA ALA A 349 -24.99 -21.40 -8.97
C ALA A 349 -24.91 -19.88 -8.94
N VAL A 350 -26.08 -19.25 -9.05
CA VAL A 350 -26.28 -17.82 -8.87
C VAL A 350 -27.05 -17.59 -7.58
N ILE A 351 -26.47 -16.80 -6.68
CA ILE A 351 -27.01 -16.47 -5.36
C ILE A 351 -27.39 -15.00 -5.38
N ARG A 352 -28.66 -14.71 -5.08
CA ARG A 352 -29.24 -13.36 -5.02
C ARG A 352 -29.80 -13.11 -3.63
N GLY A 353 -29.41 -12.01 -3.01
CA GLY A 353 -29.97 -11.64 -1.72
C GLY A 353 -29.33 -10.39 -1.15
N LYS A 354 -29.86 -9.93 -0.02
CA LYS A 354 -29.28 -8.78 0.66
C LYS A 354 -28.01 -9.17 1.40
N GLY A 355 -27.07 -8.24 1.46
CA GLY A 355 -25.79 -8.42 2.14
C GLY A 355 -25.26 -7.13 2.75
N CYS A 356 -24.33 -7.28 3.70
CA CYS A 356 -23.52 -6.18 4.23
C CYS A 356 -22.04 -6.45 3.98
N MET A 357 -21.30 -5.42 3.58
CA MET A 357 -19.85 -5.50 3.36
C MET A 357 -19.12 -5.24 4.66
N LEU A 358 -18.39 -6.23 5.17
CA LEU A 358 -17.74 -6.13 6.46
C LEU A 358 -16.31 -5.57 6.35
N GLY A 359 -15.60 -5.87 5.26
CA GLY A 359 -14.21 -5.45 5.09
C GLY A 359 -13.55 -5.99 3.84
N ARG A 360 -12.21 -5.84 3.79
CA ARG A 360 -11.36 -6.29 2.68
C ARG A 360 -10.15 -7.06 3.17
N VAL A 361 -9.68 -8.00 2.35
CA VAL A 361 -8.37 -8.61 2.49
C VAL A 361 -7.28 -7.63 2.03
N THR A 362 -6.32 -7.36 2.90
CA THR A 362 -5.18 -6.45 2.65
C THR A 362 -3.84 -7.16 2.51
N SER A 363 -3.72 -8.41 2.99
CA SER A 363 -2.52 -9.21 2.78
C SER A 363 -2.84 -10.68 2.89
N VAL A 364 -2.15 -11.51 2.10
CA VAL A 364 -2.25 -12.97 2.16
C VAL A 364 -0.83 -13.54 2.23
N LYS A 365 -0.52 -14.27 3.29
CA LYS A 365 0.76 -15.00 3.46
C LYS A 365 0.47 -16.48 3.66
N LYS A 366 1.17 -17.36 2.94
CA LYS A 366 1.06 -18.82 3.15
C LYS A 366 2.06 -19.24 4.23
N ASP A 367 1.63 -20.01 5.22
CA ASP A 367 2.54 -20.58 6.23
C ASP A 367 3.17 -21.91 5.77
N ALA A 368 4.01 -22.54 6.61
CA ALA A 368 4.70 -23.79 6.28
C ALA A 368 3.74 -24.99 6.11
N GLU A 369 2.50 -24.88 6.61
CA GLU A 369 1.42 -25.86 6.47
C GLU A 369 0.42 -25.45 5.36
N HIS A 370 0.78 -24.41 4.59
CA HIS A 370 0.02 -23.78 3.51
C HIS A 370 -1.34 -23.22 3.93
N ARG A 371 -1.53 -22.96 5.22
CA ARG A 371 -2.66 -22.15 5.69
C ARG A 371 -2.46 -20.72 5.22
N GLN A 372 -3.53 -20.07 4.79
CA GLN A 372 -3.50 -18.69 4.36
C GLN A 372 -3.68 -17.78 5.59
N LYS A 373 -2.60 -17.11 5.99
CA LYS A 373 -2.65 -15.99 6.93
C LYS A 373 -3.14 -14.75 6.18
N VAL A 374 -4.41 -14.43 6.36
CA VAL A 374 -5.13 -13.37 5.69
C VAL A 374 -5.30 -12.19 6.65
N ALA A 375 -4.72 -11.05 6.31
CA ALA A 375 -4.98 -9.80 7.01
C ALA A 375 -6.26 -9.17 6.46
N VAL A 376 -7.21 -8.90 7.35
CA VAL A 376 -8.52 -8.33 7.03
C VAL A 376 -8.61 -6.95 7.65
N THR A 377 -8.88 -5.95 6.84
CA THR A 377 -9.18 -4.60 7.31
C THR A 377 -10.69 -4.38 7.27
N TRP A 378 -11.27 -4.05 8.42
CA TRP A 378 -12.71 -3.84 8.55
C TRP A 378 -13.08 -2.40 8.17
N THR A 379 -14.05 -2.24 7.26
CA THR A 379 -14.46 -0.93 6.75
C THR A 379 -15.85 -0.56 7.29
N ASN A 380 -15.89 0.55 8.05
CA ASN A 380 -17.07 1.29 8.52
C ASN A 380 -18.32 0.48 8.89
N SER A 381 -18.16 -0.55 9.73
CA SER A 381 -19.24 -1.41 10.19
C SER A 381 -20.20 -0.75 11.20
N HIS A 382 -19.92 0.48 11.66
CA HIS A 382 -20.75 1.21 12.62
C HIS A 382 -22.19 1.47 12.15
N GLY A 383 -22.44 1.52 10.84
CA GLY A 383 -23.77 1.78 10.28
C GLY A 383 -24.69 0.54 10.17
N TYR A 384 -24.16 -0.67 10.38
CA TYR A 384 -24.94 -1.91 10.23
C TYR A 384 -25.41 -2.50 11.56
N PHE A 385 -24.82 -2.06 12.68
CA PHE A 385 -25.15 -2.51 14.02
C PHE A 385 -26.19 -1.60 14.69
N GLY A 386 -27.14 -2.21 15.39
CA GLY A 386 -28.16 -1.49 16.16
C GLY A 386 -27.59 -0.60 17.27
N ASN A 387 -28.39 0.37 17.74
CA ASN A 387 -27.97 1.46 18.65
C ASN A 387 -27.64 1.03 20.09
N THR A 388 -27.44 -0.26 20.36
CA THR A 388 -27.20 -0.84 21.69
C THR A 388 -25.73 -0.68 22.11
N LYS A 389 -25.37 0.55 22.49
CA LYS A 389 -24.04 0.96 22.98
C LYS A 389 -23.49 0.17 24.20
N HIS A 390 -24.28 -0.69 24.86
CA HIS A 390 -23.88 -1.33 26.11
C HIS A 390 -23.34 -2.76 26.01
N ASP A 391 -23.70 -3.55 24.99
CA ASP A 391 -23.31 -4.99 24.92
C ASP A 391 -22.16 -5.29 23.95
N LEU A 392 -21.84 -4.36 23.05
CA LEU A 392 -20.83 -4.55 22.00
C LEU A 392 -19.43 -4.07 22.39
N ARG A 393 -19.09 -4.00 23.69
CA ARG A 393 -17.80 -3.43 24.15
C ARG A 393 -16.57 -4.18 23.62
N TRP A 394 -16.71 -5.46 23.27
CA TRP A 394 -15.65 -6.27 22.65
C TRP A 394 -15.47 -5.95 21.15
N ILE A 395 -16.56 -5.72 20.41
CA ILE A 395 -16.52 -5.21 19.03
C ILE A 395 -15.99 -3.78 19.04
N ALA A 396 -16.48 -2.93 19.96
CA ALA A 396 -16.02 -1.57 20.12
C ALA A 396 -14.52 -1.49 20.44
N GLY A 397 -13.93 -2.44 21.18
CA GLY A 397 -12.48 -2.50 21.38
C GLY A 397 -11.67 -2.57 20.09
N PHE A 398 -12.19 -3.24 19.05
CA PHE A 398 -11.60 -3.25 17.71
C PHE A 398 -11.75 -1.88 17.00
N PHE A 399 -12.86 -1.17 17.21
CA PHE A 399 -13.17 0.06 16.46
C PHE A 399 -12.87 1.38 17.21
N SER A 400 -12.50 1.34 18.50
CA SER A 400 -12.36 2.53 19.38
C SER A 400 -11.00 3.22 19.33
N HIS A 401 -10.04 2.74 18.53
CA HIS A 401 -8.69 3.30 18.46
C HIS A 401 -8.37 3.91 17.10
N GLY A 402 -9.24 4.75 16.55
CA GLY A 402 -8.90 5.79 15.55
C GLY A 402 -8.05 5.37 14.35
N GLY A 403 -7.98 4.08 14.03
CA GLY A 403 -7.07 3.48 13.07
C GLY A 403 -7.71 2.21 12.53
N TRP A 404 -7.48 1.94 11.25
CA TRP A 404 -8.05 0.80 10.53
C TRP A 404 -7.75 -0.52 11.24
N ALA A 405 -8.71 -1.05 11.98
CA ALA A 405 -8.57 -2.29 12.73
C ALA A 405 -8.30 -3.43 11.74
N THR A 406 -7.15 -4.07 11.87
CA THR A 406 -6.72 -5.16 11.00
C THR A 406 -6.69 -6.45 11.81
N SER A 407 -7.47 -7.46 11.41
CA SER A 407 -7.50 -8.79 12.05
C SER A 407 -6.74 -9.79 11.19
N ASN A 408 -6.02 -10.70 11.82
CA ASN A 408 -5.34 -11.79 11.11
C ASN A 408 -6.17 -13.07 11.21
N TRP A 409 -6.54 -13.64 10.06
CA TRP A 409 -7.26 -14.90 9.93
C TRP A 409 -6.31 -15.97 9.41
N ILE A 410 -6.45 -17.20 9.88
CA ILE A 410 -5.68 -18.37 9.45
C ILE A 410 -6.62 -19.30 8.70
N LEU A 411 -6.83 -19.04 7.41
CA LEU A 411 -7.73 -19.82 6.59
C LEU A 411 -7.06 -21.14 6.18
N GLN A 412 -7.85 -22.21 6.19
CA GLN A 412 -7.36 -23.52 5.74
C GLN A 412 -7.11 -23.50 4.22
N PRO A 413 -6.29 -24.44 3.69
CA PRO A 413 -6.09 -24.55 2.25
C PRO A 413 -7.41 -24.79 1.53
N SER A 414 -7.90 -23.80 0.79
CA SER A 414 -9.11 -23.86 -0.02
C SER A 414 -8.78 -24.23 -1.47
N ALA A 415 -9.77 -24.73 -2.19
CA ALA A 415 -9.66 -25.01 -3.62
C ALA A 415 -9.47 -23.75 -4.47
N ARG A 416 -9.89 -22.58 -3.96
CA ARG A 416 -9.62 -21.26 -4.54
C ARG A 416 -8.84 -20.39 -3.56
N SER A 417 -7.64 -19.96 -3.94
CA SER A 417 -6.81 -19.09 -3.09
C SER A 417 -7.46 -17.72 -2.88
N VAL A 418 -7.57 -17.29 -1.63
CA VAL A 418 -7.84 -15.87 -1.28
C VAL A 418 -6.71 -14.98 -1.78
N GLN A 419 -7.05 -13.80 -2.29
CA GLN A 419 -6.14 -12.79 -2.82
C GLN A 419 -6.30 -11.45 -2.11
N GLU A 420 -5.28 -10.61 -2.23
CA GLU A 420 -5.36 -9.21 -1.80
C GLU A 420 -6.42 -8.48 -2.62
N GLY A 421 -7.28 -7.71 -1.95
CA GLY A 421 -8.40 -7.01 -2.57
C GLY A 421 -9.73 -7.78 -2.53
N ASP A 422 -9.73 -9.07 -2.18
CA ASP A 422 -10.97 -9.83 -1.97
C ASP A 422 -11.83 -9.16 -0.87
N ALA A 423 -13.13 -9.09 -1.11
CA ALA A 423 -14.07 -8.44 -0.22
C ALA A 423 -14.75 -9.48 0.70
N ILE A 424 -15.12 -9.04 1.90
CA ILE A 424 -15.79 -9.88 2.88
C ILE A 424 -17.20 -9.34 3.08
N CYS A 425 -18.20 -10.20 2.85
CA CYS A 425 -19.60 -9.84 3.02
C CYS A 425 -20.32 -10.84 3.95
N LEU A 426 -21.36 -10.39 4.64
CA LEU A 426 -22.32 -11.28 5.29
C LEU A 426 -23.65 -11.20 4.53
N LEU A 427 -24.16 -12.34 4.10
CA LEU A 427 -25.48 -12.48 3.50
C LEU A 427 -26.57 -12.47 4.57
N GLU A 428 -27.75 -11.95 4.24
CA GLU A 428 -28.90 -11.93 5.14
C GLU A 428 -29.24 -13.34 5.63
N GLY A 429 -29.38 -13.48 6.95
CA GLY A 429 -29.67 -14.76 7.60
C GLY A 429 -28.52 -15.76 7.61
N ALA A 430 -27.33 -15.42 7.10
CA ALA A 430 -26.16 -16.29 7.17
C ALA A 430 -25.42 -16.13 8.51
N SER A 431 -24.94 -17.24 9.07
CA SER A 431 -24.24 -17.26 10.36
C SER A 431 -22.75 -16.95 10.26
N ARG A 432 -22.16 -17.05 9.07
CA ARG A 432 -20.72 -16.87 8.80
C ARG A 432 -20.48 -16.03 7.55
N PRO A 433 -19.40 -15.23 7.51
CA PRO A 433 -19.08 -14.37 6.38
C PRO A 433 -18.68 -15.16 5.12
N THR A 434 -18.85 -14.55 3.96
CA THR A 434 -18.45 -15.07 2.65
C THR A 434 -17.37 -14.16 2.06
N ILE A 435 -16.31 -14.74 1.50
CA ILE A 435 -15.26 -14.01 0.80
C ILE A 435 -15.59 -14.03 -0.70
N ILE A 436 -15.69 -12.84 -1.29
CA ILE A 436 -16.09 -12.62 -2.67
C ILE A 436 -15.02 -11.82 -3.42
N ARG A 437 -14.87 -12.12 -4.70
CA ARG A 437 -13.96 -11.41 -5.61
C ARG A 437 -14.75 -10.80 -6.74
N LEU A 438 -14.51 -9.53 -7.02
CA LEU A 438 -15.09 -8.89 -8.17
C LEU A 438 -14.40 -9.43 -9.43
N GLN A 439 -15.19 -10.06 -10.29
CA GLN A 439 -14.85 -10.34 -11.69
C GLN A 439 -15.48 -9.24 -12.57
N SER A 440 -15.22 -9.23 -13.87
CA SER A 440 -15.47 -8.14 -14.83
C SER A 440 -16.79 -7.37 -14.62
N ASN A 441 -17.88 -8.04 -14.22
CA ASN A 441 -19.19 -7.44 -13.91
C ASN A 441 -20.02 -8.16 -12.84
N TYR A 442 -19.46 -9.11 -12.08
CA TYR A 442 -20.17 -9.86 -11.04
C TYR A 442 -19.24 -10.27 -9.90
N TRP A 443 -19.81 -10.65 -8.76
CA TRP A 443 -19.04 -11.13 -7.61
C TRP A 443 -18.93 -12.65 -7.62
N ALA A 444 -17.72 -13.17 -7.78
CA ALA A 444 -17.44 -14.59 -7.64
C ALA A 444 -17.26 -14.96 -6.17
N VAL A 445 -17.93 -16.02 -5.70
CA VAL A 445 -17.65 -16.63 -4.40
C VAL A 445 -16.26 -17.27 -4.47
N VAL A 446 -15.36 -16.79 -3.59
CA VAL A 446 -14.03 -17.37 -3.39
C VAL A 446 -14.09 -18.42 -2.30
N MET A 447 -14.73 -18.08 -1.18
CA MET A 447 -15.05 -19.03 -0.12
C MET A 447 -16.39 -18.70 0.54
N ILE A 448 -17.24 -19.72 0.68
CA ILE A 448 -18.52 -19.61 1.37
C ILE A 448 -18.38 -19.94 2.86
N SER A 449 -19.09 -19.19 3.70
CA SER A 449 -19.27 -19.54 5.13
C SER A 449 -17.95 -19.76 5.90
N VAL A 450 -17.09 -18.73 5.87
CA VAL A 450 -15.70 -18.78 6.34
C VAL A 450 -15.63 -18.74 7.88
N PRO A 451 -14.87 -19.65 8.54
CA PRO A 451 -14.46 -19.48 9.94
C PRO A 451 -13.57 -18.24 10.12
N PRO A 452 -13.97 -17.23 10.91
CA PRO A 452 -12.98 -16.36 11.54
C PRO A 452 -12.22 -17.20 12.58
N THR A 453 -10.97 -17.57 12.31
CA THR A 453 -10.27 -18.68 12.98
C THR A 453 -9.69 -18.40 14.36
N ASP A 454 -9.79 -19.41 15.24
CA ASP A 454 -8.74 -20.15 15.99
C ASP A 454 -7.45 -19.43 16.43
N ASP A 455 -7.53 -18.24 17.05
CA ASP A 455 -6.53 -17.87 18.07
C ASP A 455 -7.19 -18.01 19.45
N PRO A 456 -6.75 -18.96 20.32
CA PRO A 456 -7.25 -19.10 21.69
C PRO A 456 -6.96 -17.88 22.57
N CYS A 457 -6.16 -16.94 22.08
CA CYS A 457 -5.76 -15.74 22.77
C CYS A 457 -6.47 -14.53 22.16
N GLU A 458 -7.61 -14.14 22.75
CA GLU A 458 -8.00 -12.72 23.03
C GLU A 458 -9.51 -12.49 23.13
N ILE A 459 -10.38 -13.47 22.86
CA ILE A 459 -11.83 -13.32 23.11
C ILE A 459 -12.20 -13.90 24.49
N ARG A 460 -11.72 -13.27 25.57
CA ARG A 460 -12.34 -13.40 26.90
C ARG A 460 -12.89 -12.06 27.33
N GLY A 461 -14.16 -11.81 26.99
CA GLY A 461 -14.95 -10.78 27.65
C GLY A 461 -15.26 -11.17 29.10
N PRO A 462 -15.54 -10.21 29.99
CA PRO A 462 -15.99 -10.48 31.35
C PRO A 462 -17.45 -10.98 31.32
N GLY A 463 -17.61 -12.28 31.07
CA GLY A 463 -18.89 -12.97 30.89
C GLY A 463 -18.77 -13.92 29.69
N GLY A 464 -18.72 -15.22 29.95
CA GLY A 464 -18.30 -16.24 28.97
C GLY A 464 -19.12 -16.32 27.68
N ASP A 465 -18.44 -16.80 26.64
CA ASP A 465 -18.92 -17.30 25.34
C ASP A 465 -19.83 -16.38 24.50
N THR A 466 -19.24 -15.39 23.82
CA THR A 466 -19.81 -14.86 22.57
C THR A 466 -18.96 -15.29 21.40
N ALA A 467 -19.42 -16.31 20.68
CA ALA A 467 -18.78 -16.83 19.49
C ALA A 467 -19.18 -16.00 18.25
N TRP A 468 -18.30 -15.93 17.25
CA TRP A 468 -18.58 -15.29 15.95
C TRP A 468 -19.88 -15.76 15.28
N SER A 469 -20.39 -16.94 15.66
CA SER A 469 -21.70 -17.46 15.25
C SER A 469 -22.86 -16.52 15.59
N ASP A 470 -22.70 -15.61 16.56
CA ASP A 470 -23.75 -14.67 16.98
C ASP A 470 -23.71 -13.34 16.22
N LEU A 471 -22.76 -13.11 15.31
CA LEU A 471 -22.62 -11.84 14.57
C LEU A 471 -23.92 -11.42 13.86
N HIS A 472 -24.61 -12.39 13.25
CA HIS A 472 -25.88 -12.17 12.56
C HIS A 472 -27.01 -11.64 13.47
N LYS A 473 -26.93 -11.85 14.79
CA LYS A 473 -27.93 -11.36 15.76
C LYS A 473 -27.79 -9.87 16.05
N TYR A 474 -26.65 -9.27 15.72
CA TYR A 474 -26.33 -7.87 16.03
C TYR A 474 -26.43 -6.94 14.83
N LEU A 475 -26.55 -7.48 13.61
CA LEU A 475 -26.70 -6.72 12.37
C LEU A 475 -28.18 -6.48 12.09
N GLU A 476 -28.58 -5.21 12.03
CA GLU A 476 -29.99 -4.80 11.82
C GLU A 476 -30.26 -4.37 10.38
N VAL A 477 -29.20 -4.07 9.59
CA VAL A 477 -29.33 -3.49 8.24
C VAL A 477 -28.46 -4.25 7.23
N PHE A 478 -29.09 -4.73 6.16
CA PHE A 478 -28.45 -5.32 4.98
C PHE A 478 -28.76 -4.44 3.76
N PRO A 479 -27.90 -3.43 3.45
CA PRO A 479 -28.26 -2.37 2.50
C PRO A 479 -27.93 -2.69 1.04
N HIS A 480 -27.17 -3.75 0.76
CA HIS A 480 -26.70 -4.04 -0.59
C HIS A 480 -27.42 -5.24 -1.18
N ASP A 481 -27.96 -5.10 -2.39
CA ASP A 481 -28.43 -6.22 -3.20
C ASP A 481 -27.23 -6.90 -3.88
N LEU A 482 -26.88 -8.11 -3.42
CA LEU A 482 -25.73 -8.84 -3.93
C LEU A 482 -26.15 -9.90 -4.95
N LEU A 483 -25.45 -9.89 -6.09
CA LEU A 483 -25.49 -10.95 -7.10
C LEU A 483 -24.16 -11.69 -7.08
N LEU A 484 -24.15 -12.89 -6.51
CA LEU A 484 -22.95 -13.72 -6.38
C LEU A 484 -23.03 -14.93 -7.31
N THR A 485 -21.90 -15.33 -7.87
CA THR A 485 -21.77 -16.56 -8.66
C THR A 485 -20.81 -17.52 -7.97
N TRP A 486 -21.21 -18.77 -7.80
CA TRP A 486 -20.33 -19.82 -7.31
C TRP A 486 -20.14 -20.89 -8.37
N ASP A 487 -19.00 -20.80 -9.07
CA ASP A 487 -18.62 -21.70 -10.17
C ASP A 487 -17.64 -22.76 -9.67
N TRP A 488 -17.97 -24.04 -9.72
CA TRP A 488 -17.03 -25.11 -9.36
C TRP A 488 -16.15 -25.55 -10.53
N ASN A 489 -16.42 -25.07 -11.76
CA ASN A 489 -15.74 -25.49 -12.99
C ASN A 489 -14.62 -24.55 -13.46
N SER A 490 -14.55 -23.29 -12.99
CA SER A 490 -13.54 -22.35 -13.50
C SER A 490 -12.15 -22.68 -12.95
N HIS A 491 -11.37 -23.43 -13.71
CA HIS A 491 -9.94 -23.63 -13.47
C HIS A 491 -9.14 -22.54 -14.19
N GLN A 492 -8.74 -21.44 -13.54
CA GLN A 492 -7.52 -20.67 -13.88
C GLN A 492 -7.06 -19.77 -12.72
N GLU A 493 -5.86 -20.04 -12.20
CA GLU A 493 -4.96 -19.01 -11.63
C GLU A 493 -4.01 -18.62 -12.77
N GLY A 494 -4.15 -17.43 -13.38
CA GLY A 494 -3.22 -16.96 -14.42
C GLY A 494 -3.65 -15.69 -15.16
N SER A 495 -2.83 -14.64 -15.01
CA SER A 495 -2.67 -13.39 -15.79
C SER A 495 -3.91 -12.70 -16.38
N GLY A 496 -4.12 -11.46 -15.91
CA GLY A 496 -4.98 -10.49 -16.58
C GLY A 496 -4.59 -10.31 -18.05
N ASP A 497 -5.59 -10.45 -18.92
CA ASP A 497 -5.84 -9.69 -20.16
C ASP A 497 -6.69 -10.50 -21.17
N ASP A 498 -6.97 -11.78 -20.92
CA ASP A 498 -7.85 -12.58 -21.80
C ASP A 498 -9.32 -12.60 -21.32
N ASP A 499 -9.93 -11.42 -21.22
CA ASP A 499 -11.32 -11.24 -20.74
C ASP A 499 -12.36 -11.26 -21.89
N GLU A 500 -11.92 -11.47 -23.14
CA GLU A 500 -12.77 -11.37 -24.33
C GLU A 500 -13.47 -12.69 -24.72
N LEU A 501 -13.00 -13.84 -24.22
CA LEU A 501 -13.54 -15.17 -24.59
C LEU A 501 -14.63 -15.69 -23.63
N CYS A 502 -14.72 -15.19 -22.39
CA CYS A 502 -15.71 -15.64 -21.42
C CYS A 502 -17.11 -15.03 -21.61
N THR A 503 -17.23 -13.95 -22.39
CA THR A 503 -18.51 -13.22 -22.57
C THR A 503 -19.47 -13.87 -23.57
N ARG A 504 -19.01 -14.75 -24.47
CA ARG A 504 -19.87 -15.32 -25.52
C ARG A 504 -20.63 -16.60 -25.11
N HIS A 505 -20.30 -17.23 -23.98
CA HIS A 505 -20.85 -18.56 -23.66
C HIS A 505 -21.50 -18.73 -22.29
N ARG A 506 -21.51 -17.73 -21.40
CA ARG A 506 -22.08 -17.90 -20.05
C ARG A 506 -22.85 -16.66 -19.60
N ASP A 507 -24.02 -16.47 -20.18
CA ASP A 507 -25.01 -15.52 -19.68
C ASP A 507 -26.02 -16.29 -18.78
N PRO A 508 -26.20 -15.91 -17.50
CA PRO A 508 -27.22 -16.47 -16.61
C PRO A 508 -28.66 -16.29 -17.11
N SER A 509 -28.87 -15.51 -18.16
CA SER A 509 -30.17 -15.18 -18.76
C SER A 509 -30.33 -15.81 -20.16
N ARG A 510 -30.30 -17.15 -20.26
CA ARG A 510 -30.73 -17.82 -21.50
C ARG A 510 -32.27 -17.81 -21.65
N GLN A 511 -32.79 -16.62 -21.97
CA GLN A 511 -33.98 -16.32 -22.79
C GLN A 511 -34.32 -14.84 -22.58
N MET A 512 -33.65 -13.91 -23.27
CA MET A 512 -34.10 -12.52 -23.28
C MET A 512 -33.60 -11.80 -24.52
N THR A 513 -34.39 -10.82 -24.98
CA THR A 513 -34.09 -9.98 -26.14
C THR A 513 -32.79 -9.20 -25.92
N GLU A 514 -32.10 -8.82 -27.00
CA GLU A 514 -30.77 -8.19 -26.94
C GLU A 514 -30.71 -6.98 -25.99
N LEU A 515 -31.82 -6.21 -25.90
CA LEU A 515 -32.00 -5.07 -25.01
C LEU A 515 -32.06 -5.43 -23.51
N ASP A 516 -32.77 -6.51 -23.17
CA ASP A 516 -32.89 -6.98 -21.78
C ASP A 516 -31.53 -7.47 -21.24
N GLY A 517 -30.70 -8.06 -22.13
CA GLY A 517 -29.33 -8.45 -21.80
C GLY A 517 -28.42 -7.26 -21.47
N TYR A 518 -28.59 -6.11 -22.15
CA TYR A 518 -27.84 -4.88 -21.83
C TYR A 518 -28.31 -4.26 -20.50
N ILE A 519 -29.61 -4.30 -20.21
CA ILE A 519 -30.20 -3.78 -18.97
C ILE A 519 -29.77 -4.63 -17.78
N ASP A 520 -29.80 -5.95 -17.88
CA ASP A 520 -29.34 -6.85 -16.83
C ASP A 520 -27.84 -6.70 -16.57
N GLN A 521 -27.03 -6.49 -17.61
CA GLN A 521 -25.60 -6.22 -17.47
C GLN A 521 -25.32 -4.86 -16.82
N ALA A 522 -26.09 -3.82 -17.15
CA ALA A 522 -25.98 -2.50 -16.53
C ALA A 522 -26.43 -2.53 -15.06
N THR A 523 -27.51 -3.24 -14.77
CA THR A 523 -28.02 -3.48 -13.41
C THR A 523 -27.02 -4.25 -12.57
N SER A 524 -26.39 -5.29 -13.14
CA SER A 524 -25.31 -6.04 -12.49
C SER A 524 -24.13 -5.14 -12.14
N LEU A 525 -23.66 -4.31 -13.08
CA LEU A 525 -22.56 -3.37 -12.84
C LEU A 525 -22.92 -2.34 -11.77
N SER A 526 -24.15 -1.81 -11.78
CA SER A 526 -24.65 -0.89 -10.75
C SER A 526 -24.67 -1.52 -9.37
N ASN A 527 -25.12 -2.78 -9.27
CA ASN A 527 -25.15 -3.54 -8.01
C ASN A 527 -23.74 -3.84 -7.46
N THR A 528 -22.67 -3.64 -8.24
CA THR A 528 -21.29 -3.74 -7.74
C THR A 528 -20.78 -2.44 -7.10
N VAL A 529 -21.39 -1.28 -7.38
CA VAL A 529 -20.89 0.04 -6.95
C VAL A 529 -21.02 0.23 -5.44
N GLY A 530 -22.22 0.07 -4.87
CA GLY A 530 -22.45 0.21 -3.43
C GLY A 530 -21.56 -0.69 -2.57
N PRO A 531 -21.41 -1.99 -2.90
CA PRO A 531 -20.45 -2.87 -2.24
C PRO A 531 -18.98 -2.42 -2.38
N LEU A 532 -18.55 -1.92 -3.55
CA LEU A 532 -17.17 -1.45 -3.76
C LEU A 532 -16.85 -0.18 -2.97
N GLU A 533 -17.81 0.73 -2.84
CA GLU A 533 -17.73 1.93 -2.01
C GLU A 533 -17.57 1.54 -0.53
N ALA A 534 -18.38 0.60 -0.05
CA ALA A 534 -18.32 0.12 1.33
C ALA A 534 -16.97 -0.55 1.67
N VAL A 535 -16.26 -1.09 0.67
CA VAL A 535 -14.95 -1.74 0.79
C VAL A 535 -13.79 -0.77 0.48
N GLY A 536 -14.09 0.50 0.17
CA GLY A 536 -13.10 1.57 -0.01
C GLY A 536 -12.35 1.55 -1.35
N ASN A 537 -12.91 0.92 -2.40
CA ASN A 537 -12.30 0.87 -3.74
C ASN A 537 -12.96 1.86 -4.72
N MET A 538 -12.86 3.15 -4.40
CA MET A 538 -13.56 4.23 -5.12
C MET A 538 -13.19 4.32 -6.60
N LYS A 539 -11.93 4.09 -6.97
CA LYS A 539 -11.49 4.16 -8.38
C LYS A 539 -12.13 3.08 -9.25
N LEU A 540 -12.34 1.89 -8.70
CA LEU A 540 -12.97 0.78 -9.44
C LEU A 540 -14.50 0.92 -9.46
N ALA A 541 -15.09 1.43 -8.38
CA ALA A 541 -16.50 1.79 -8.32
C ALA A 541 -16.85 2.82 -9.40
N GLU A 542 -16.06 3.90 -9.52
CA GLU A 542 -16.23 4.93 -10.54
C GLU A 542 -16.09 4.37 -11.97
N ARG A 543 -15.12 3.48 -12.19
CA ARG A 543 -14.91 2.83 -13.50
C ARG A 543 -16.07 1.90 -13.88
N ASN A 544 -16.56 1.08 -12.96
CA ASN A 544 -17.69 0.18 -13.22
C ASN A 544 -18.99 0.95 -13.44
N LEU A 545 -19.20 2.04 -12.69
CA LEU A 545 -20.31 2.95 -12.89
C LEU A 545 -20.25 3.57 -14.29
N ARG A 546 -19.08 4.09 -14.70
CA ARG A 546 -18.87 4.61 -16.06
C ARG A 546 -19.19 3.56 -17.14
N ARG A 547 -18.73 2.33 -16.97
CA ARG A 547 -18.97 1.22 -17.91
C ARG A 547 -20.44 0.81 -17.98
N ALA A 548 -21.15 0.81 -16.85
CA ALA A 548 -22.60 0.57 -16.80
C ALA A 548 -23.35 1.63 -17.60
N MET A 549 -22.94 2.89 -17.45
CA MET A 549 -23.57 4.04 -18.08
C MET A 549 -23.25 4.15 -19.58
N GLU A 550 -22.05 3.80 -20.03
CA GLU A 550 -21.70 3.70 -21.45
C GLU A 550 -22.54 2.63 -22.17
N ARG A 551 -22.72 1.46 -21.54
CA ARG A 551 -23.53 0.37 -22.10
C ARG A 551 -25.02 0.69 -22.11
N PHE A 552 -25.52 1.34 -21.06
CA PHE A 552 -26.89 1.84 -21.01
C PHE A 552 -27.13 2.94 -22.05
N GLY A 553 -26.16 3.84 -22.24
CA GLY A 553 -26.18 4.87 -23.28
C GLY A 553 -26.17 4.30 -24.70
N GLU A 554 -25.45 3.19 -24.94
CA GLU A 554 -25.47 2.51 -26.22
C GLU A 554 -26.82 1.83 -26.50
N ALA A 555 -27.45 1.22 -25.48
CA ALA A 555 -28.81 0.67 -25.58
C ALA A 555 -29.85 1.75 -25.95
N LEU A 556 -29.72 2.95 -25.37
CA LEU A 556 -30.59 4.09 -25.66
C LEU A 556 -30.44 4.67 -27.07
N ARG A 557 -29.29 4.43 -27.74
CA ARG A 557 -29.06 4.88 -29.13
C ARG A 557 -29.71 3.98 -30.18
N VAL A 558 -30.08 2.75 -29.80
CA VAL A 558 -30.52 1.70 -30.74
C VAL A 558 -32.05 1.66 -30.90
N GLU A 559 -32.85 2.13 -29.93
CA GLU A 559 -34.33 2.04 -29.99
C GLU A 559 -35.10 3.37 -29.87
N ARG A 560 -36.39 3.33 -30.25
CA ARG A 560 -37.30 4.47 -30.36
C ARG A 560 -37.69 5.09 -29.00
N PRO A 561 -37.98 6.41 -28.95
CA PRO A 561 -38.25 7.16 -27.72
C PRO A 561 -39.45 6.68 -26.87
N ASP A 562 -40.42 5.98 -27.47
CA ASP A 562 -41.63 5.50 -26.77
C ASP A 562 -41.36 4.28 -25.88
N GLY A 563 -40.34 3.46 -26.20
CA GLY A 563 -39.91 2.35 -25.35
C GLY A 563 -39.13 2.83 -24.13
N VAL A 564 -38.30 3.86 -24.33
CA VAL A 564 -37.46 4.49 -23.31
C VAL A 564 -38.29 5.19 -22.23
N THR A 565 -39.39 5.85 -22.61
CA THR A 565 -40.31 6.52 -21.65
C THR A 565 -40.99 5.50 -20.74
N LYS A 566 -41.47 4.39 -21.30
CA LYS A 566 -42.07 3.30 -20.52
C LYS A 566 -41.04 2.58 -19.63
N LEU A 567 -39.80 2.46 -20.11
CA LEU A 567 -38.69 1.87 -19.35
C LEU A 567 -38.26 2.74 -18.15
N ILE A 568 -38.37 4.06 -18.25
CA ILE A 568 -38.14 5.02 -17.16
C ILE A 568 -39.31 5.01 -16.18
N GLU A 569 -40.55 4.83 -16.65
CA GLU A 569 -41.76 4.71 -15.82
C GLU A 569 -41.74 3.45 -14.93
N ASP A 570 -41.35 2.28 -15.47
CA ASP A 570 -41.33 1.01 -14.73
C ASP A 570 -40.20 0.91 -13.67
N HIS A 571 -39.22 1.80 -13.78
CA HIS A 571 -37.94 1.72 -13.08
C HIS A 571 -37.54 3.07 -12.43
N GLY A 572 -38.48 4.00 -12.32
CA GLY A 572 -38.28 5.41 -11.94
C GLY A 572 -37.96 5.65 -10.47
N GLY A 573 -36.84 5.10 -9.98
CA GLY A 573 -36.30 5.38 -8.64
C GLY A 573 -34.77 5.29 -8.52
N TRP A 574 -34.05 5.07 -9.62
CA TRP A 574 -32.69 4.52 -9.56
C TRP A 574 -31.57 5.52 -9.79
N ILE A 575 -31.82 6.60 -10.53
CA ILE A 575 -30.80 7.60 -10.88
C ILE A 575 -31.18 8.93 -10.22
N PRO A 576 -30.53 9.31 -9.11
CA PRO A 576 -30.73 10.61 -8.47
C PRO A 576 -30.46 11.77 -9.44
N LEU A 577 -31.27 12.82 -9.38
CA LEU A 577 -31.18 14.00 -10.27
C LEU A 577 -29.77 14.60 -10.30
N TRP A 578 -29.09 14.65 -9.16
CA TRP A 578 -27.73 15.19 -9.07
C TRP A 578 -26.70 14.38 -9.86
N LEU A 579 -26.91 13.07 -9.98
CA LEU A 579 -26.03 12.18 -10.74
C LEU A 579 -26.31 12.26 -12.25
N ALA A 580 -27.59 12.39 -12.63
CA ALA A 580 -27.98 12.67 -14.01
C ALA A 580 -27.40 14.02 -14.48
N ALA A 581 -27.42 15.03 -13.60
CA ALA A 581 -26.86 16.35 -13.84
C ALA A 581 -25.33 16.35 -13.97
N GLY A 582 -24.64 15.64 -13.08
CA GLY A 582 -23.17 15.48 -13.11
C GLY A 582 -22.62 14.74 -14.33
N MET A 583 -23.47 14.05 -15.10
CA MET A 583 -23.10 13.30 -16.30
C MET A 583 -23.57 13.97 -17.61
N GLY A 584 -24.29 15.09 -17.51
CA GLY A 584 -24.73 15.87 -18.67
C GLY A 584 -25.93 15.27 -19.42
N ASN A 585 -26.71 14.39 -18.79
CA ASN A 585 -27.83 13.68 -19.42
C ASN A 585 -29.09 14.57 -19.52
N GLU A 586 -29.06 15.52 -20.45
CA GLU A 586 -30.13 16.53 -20.64
C GLU A 586 -31.54 15.94 -20.68
N GLY A 587 -31.77 14.84 -21.42
CA GLY A 587 -33.09 14.24 -21.55
C GLY A 587 -33.66 13.66 -20.25
N VAL A 588 -32.80 13.06 -19.42
CA VAL A 588 -33.20 12.49 -18.11
C VAL A 588 -33.44 13.61 -17.11
N VAL A 589 -32.53 14.60 -17.07
CA VAL A 589 -32.68 15.78 -16.20
C VAL A 589 -33.97 16.52 -16.54
N LYS A 590 -34.24 16.77 -17.83
CA LYS A 590 -35.48 17.40 -18.30
C LYS A 590 -36.72 16.64 -17.86
N HIS A 591 -36.77 15.33 -18.10
CA HIS A 591 -37.91 14.52 -17.72
C HIS A 591 -38.15 14.53 -16.20
N GLN A 592 -37.10 14.39 -15.39
CA GLN A 592 -37.25 14.42 -13.93
C GLN A 592 -37.75 15.78 -13.42
N LEU A 593 -37.26 16.89 -13.97
CA LEU A 593 -37.72 18.24 -13.63
C LEU A 593 -39.17 18.48 -14.08
N ASP A 594 -39.55 18.03 -15.28
CA ASP A 594 -40.92 18.10 -15.80
C ASP A 594 -41.91 17.30 -14.90
N HIS A 595 -41.42 16.29 -14.18
CA HIS A 595 -42.18 15.46 -13.22
C HIS A 595 -42.03 15.91 -11.75
N GLY A 596 -41.54 17.13 -11.51
CA GLY A 596 -41.54 17.75 -10.19
C GLY A 596 -40.37 17.33 -9.28
N ALA A 597 -39.27 16.82 -9.84
CA ALA A 597 -38.03 16.64 -9.09
C ALA A 597 -37.50 18.00 -8.61
N ASP A 598 -37.06 18.06 -7.36
CA ASP A 598 -36.48 19.26 -6.76
C ASP A 598 -35.08 19.53 -7.37
N PRO A 599 -34.89 20.62 -8.15
CA PRO A 599 -33.60 20.96 -8.77
C PRO A 599 -32.50 21.27 -7.74
N ASP A 600 -32.87 21.54 -6.49
CA ASP A 600 -31.97 21.93 -5.39
C ASP A 600 -31.75 20.80 -4.38
N ALA A 601 -32.21 19.58 -4.69
CA ALA A 601 -32.07 18.43 -3.83
C ALA A 601 -30.60 18.08 -3.56
N LYS A 602 -30.15 18.28 -2.32
CA LYS A 602 -28.78 17.99 -1.90
C LYS A 602 -28.50 16.49 -1.83
N ASP A 603 -27.35 16.07 -2.36
CA ASP A 603 -26.88 14.70 -2.20
C ASP A 603 -26.47 14.41 -0.73
N LYS A 604 -26.57 13.16 -0.30
CA LYS A 604 -26.29 12.79 1.10
C LYS A 604 -24.79 12.81 1.45
N TYR A 605 -23.92 12.70 0.45
CA TYR A 605 -22.48 12.51 0.58
C TYR A 605 -21.78 13.85 0.79
N HIS A 606 -21.89 14.75 -0.18
CA HIS A 606 -21.24 16.06 -0.21
C HIS A 606 -22.21 17.21 0.09
N GLY A 607 -23.53 16.95 0.13
CA GLY A 607 -24.52 18.02 0.29
C GLY A 607 -24.61 18.94 -0.93
N ASN A 608 -24.11 18.50 -2.08
CA ASN A 608 -24.08 19.26 -3.33
C ASN A 608 -25.43 19.13 -4.06
N THR A 609 -25.79 20.18 -4.78
CA THR A 609 -26.97 20.20 -5.66
C THR A 609 -26.65 19.58 -7.03
N PRO A 610 -27.67 19.20 -7.81
CA PRO A 610 -27.50 18.84 -9.22
C PRO A 610 -26.72 19.89 -10.03
N LEU A 611 -26.95 21.17 -9.74
CA LEU A 611 -26.25 22.28 -10.39
C LEU A 611 -24.75 22.28 -10.06
N LEU A 612 -24.36 22.02 -8.80
CA LEU A 612 -22.95 21.87 -8.40
C LEU A 612 -22.24 20.78 -9.20
N TRP A 613 -22.88 19.62 -9.37
CA TRP A 613 -22.31 18.49 -10.12
C TRP A 613 -22.21 18.76 -11.62
N ALA A 614 -23.25 19.35 -12.23
CA ALA A 614 -23.23 19.73 -13.63
C ALA A 614 -22.16 20.81 -13.91
N ALA A 615 -22.00 21.75 -12.98
CA ALA A 615 -21.02 22.82 -13.05
C ALA A 615 -19.58 22.29 -12.87
N GLU A 616 -19.33 21.38 -11.93
CA GLU A 616 -18.02 20.76 -11.72
C GLU A 616 -17.51 19.96 -12.93
N ASN A 617 -18.42 19.34 -13.70
CA ASN A 617 -18.07 18.54 -14.88
C ASN A 617 -18.20 19.30 -16.20
N GLY A 618 -18.57 20.58 -16.17
CA GLY A 618 -18.59 21.44 -17.37
C GLY A 618 -19.76 21.17 -18.32
N HIS A 619 -20.88 20.62 -17.84
CA HIS A 619 -22.02 20.25 -18.69
C HIS A 619 -22.94 21.45 -18.99
N GLU A 620 -22.51 22.27 -19.95
CA GLU A 620 -23.17 23.54 -20.34
C GLU A 620 -24.69 23.42 -20.55
N SER A 621 -25.16 22.48 -21.39
CA SER A 621 -26.60 22.30 -21.67
C SER A 621 -27.40 21.92 -20.43
N THR A 622 -26.81 21.12 -19.54
CA THR A 622 -27.48 20.65 -18.32
C THR A 622 -27.51 21.74 -17.25
N VAL A 623 -26.43 22.52 -17.12
CA VAL A 623 -26.41 23.74 -16.29
C VAL A 623 -27.50 24.70 -16.76
N LYS A 624 -27.57 24.97 -18.07
CA LYS A 624 -28.62 25.83 -18.63
C LYS A 624 -30.02 25.32 -18.31
N LEU A 625 -30.26 24.02 -18.49
CA LEU A 625 -31.56 23.40 -18.22
C LEU A 625 -31.97 23.46 -16.74
N LEU A 626 -31.01 23.30 -15.82
CA LEU A 626 -31.23 23.46 -14.38
C LEU A 626 -31.53 24.92 -14.01
N LEU A 627 -30.78 25.88 -14.56
CA LEU A 627 -31.03 27.31 -14.37
C LEU A 627 -32.38 27.75 -14.95
N ASP A 628 -32.74 27.27 -16.14
CA ASP A 628 -34.06 27.50 -16.77
C ASP A 628 -35.21 26.92 -15.93
N SER A 629 -34.91 25.90 -15.11
CA SER A 629 -35.84 25.28 -14.16
C SER A 629 -35.78 25.89 -12.75
N ASN A 630 -35.15 27.07 -12.63
CA ASN A 630 -35.09 27.87 -11.40
C ASN A 630 -34.29 27.22 -10.25
N ALA A 631 -33.26 26.43 -10.58
CA ALA A 631 -32.27 25.93 -9.60
C ALA A 631 -31.52 27.10 -8.95
N ASP A 632 -31.32 27.04 -7.63
CA ASP A 632 -30.58 28.05 -6.89
C ASP A 632 -29.07 27.88 -7.08
N GLN A 633 -28.49 28.88 -7.74
CA GLN A 633 -27.08 28.96 -8.13
C GLN A 633 -26.11 29.28 -7.00
N ASP A 634 -26.61 29.69 -5.83
CA ASP A 634 -25.79 30.08 -4.69
C ASP A 634 -25.77 29.01 -3.58
N ILE A 635 -26.50 27.89 -3.78
CA ILE A 635 -26.50 26.80 -2.80
C ILE A 635 -25.11 26.18 -2.68
N GLN A 636 -24.61 26.20 -1.45
CA GLN A 636 -23.35 25.61 -1.09
C GLN A 636 -23.47 24.14 -0.65
N GLY A 637 -22.48 23.34 -1.03
CA GLY A 637 -22.24 22.00 -0.50
C GLY A 637 -21.79 22.00 0.96
N LYS A 638 -21.50 20.82 1.53
CA LYS A 638 -20.91 20.68 2.88
C LYS A 638 -19.55 21.36 3.01
N GLU A 639 -18.83 21.47 1.90
CA GLU A 639 -17.56 22.21 1.80
C GLU A 639 -17.75 23.71 1.64
N LYS A 640 -18.96 24.27 1.80
CA LYS A 640 -19.30 25.70 1.62
C LYS A 640 -18.89 26.33 0.27
N GLN A 641 -18.62 25.51 -0.75
CA GLN A 641 -18.26 25.97 -2.10
C GLN A 641 -19.52 26.20 -2.96
N THR A 642 -19.48 27.24 -3.78
CA THR A 642 -20.54 27.57 -4.76
C THR A 642 -20.32 26.84 -6.10
N PRO A 643 -21.36 26.64 -6.93
CA PRO A 643 -21.22 26.16 -8.31
C PRO A 643 -20.17 26.95 -9.11
N LEU A 644 -20.19 28.29 -8.99
CA LEU A 644 -19.22 29.17 -9.65
C LEU A 644 -17.79 28.87 -9.21
N TRP A 645 -17.55 28.60 -7.92
CA TRP A 645 -16.23 28.21 -7.42
C TRP A 645 -15.67 26.94 -8.08
N ARG A 646 -16.48 25.87 -8.14
CA ARG A 646 -16.08 24.59 -8.74
C ARG A 646 -15.74 24.77 -10.23
N THR A 647 -16.48 25.60 -10.95
CA THR A 647 -16.23 25.85 -12.39
C THR A 647 -14.92 26.57 -12.66
N VAL A 648 -14.53 27.53 -11.80
CA VAL A 648 -13.25 28.27 -11.93
C VAL A 648 -12.08 27.35 -11.62
N VAL A 649 -12.18 26.49 -10.60
CA VAL A 649 -11.15 25.50 -10.25
C VAL A 649 -10.94 24.47 -11.37
N LYS A 650 -12.00 24.09 -12.09
CA LYS A 650 -11.99 23.07 -13.15
C LYS A 650 -11.85 23.63 -14.57
N GLU A 651 -11.67 24.94 -14.70
CA GLU A 651 -11.43 25.65 -15.97
C GLU A 651 -12.61 25.66 -16.97
N HIS A 652 -13.86 25.60 -16.49
CA HIS A 652 -15.04 25.54 -17.35
C HIS A 652 -15.56 26.93 -17.75
N GLY A 653 -14.81 27.64 -18.60
CA GLY A 653 -15.11 29.01 -19.04
C GLY A 653 -16.55 29.27 -19.57
N PRO A 654 -17.13 28.43 -20.45
CA PRO A 654 -18.52 28.60 -20.92
C PRO A 654 -19.56 28.53 -19.79
N VAL A 655 -19.34 27.63 -18.81
CA VAL A 655 -20.22 27.47 -17.66
C VAL A 655 -20.10 28.65 -16.69
N VAL A 656 -18.88 29.18 -16.50
CA VAL A 656 -18.66 30.42 -15.72
C VAL A 656 -19.51 31.56 -16.28
N LYS A 657 -19.52 31.73 -17.61
CA LYS A 657 -20.32 32.76 -18.26
C LYS A 657 -21.82 32.56 -18.03
N LEU A 658 -22.33 31.33 -18.18
CA LEU A 658 -23.74 31.02 -17.94
C LEU A 658 -24.19 31.32 -16.50
N LEU A 659 -23.37 30.97 -15.51
CA LEU A 659 -23.67 31.24 -14.09
C LEU A 659 -23.66 32.75 -13.80
N LEU A 660 -22.72 33.50 -14.36
CA LEU A 660 -22.66 34.96 -14.18
C LEU A 660 -23.83 35.68 -14.89
N ASP A 661 -24.22 35.23 -16.09
CA ASP A 661 -25.39 35.75 -16.82
C ASP A 661 -26.69 35.54 -16.02
N ALA A 662 -26.74 34.48 -15.18
CA ALA A 662 -27.83 34.19 -14.26
C ALA A 662 -27.80 35.01 -12.94
N ARG A 663 -26.90 36.02 -12.84
CA ARG A 663 -26.72 36.93 -11.69
C ARG A 663 -26.10 36.31 -10.43
N THR A 664 -25.25 35.29 -10.59
CA THR A 664 -24.47 34.73 -9.46
C THR A 664 -23.52 35.79 -8.89
N GLU A 665 -23.36 35.87 -7.55
CA GLU A 665 -22.44 36.83 -6.95
C GLU A 665 -20.96 36.47 -7.23
N PRO A 666 -20.20 37.31 -7.99
CA PRO A 666 -18.83 37.00 -8.39
C PRO A 666 -17.81 37.14 -7.24
N ASN A 667 -18.21 37.71 -6.11
CA ASN A 667 -17.38 37.92 -4.93
C ASN A 667 -17.69 36.88 -3.83
N SER A 668 -18.34 35.76 -4.17
CA SER A 668 -18.67 34.71 -3.22
C SER A 668 -17.42 34.20 -2.49
N THR A 669 -17.48 34.14 -1.16
CA THR A 669 -16.39 33.70 -0.30
C THR A 669 -16.52 32.22 0.08
N ASP A 670 -15.41 31.49 0.15
CA ASP A 670 -15.38 30.09 0.63
C ASP A 670 -15.49 30.00 2.19
N ILE A 671 -15.33 28.79 2.76
CA ILE A 671 -15.49 28.39 4.18
C ILE A 671 -14.89 29.35 5.21
N ASP A 672 -13.87 30.12 4.81
CA ASP A 672 -13.09 31.06 5.63
C ASP A 672 -13.44 32.55 5.40
N HIS A 673 -14.53 32.88 4.70
CA HIS A 673 -14.91 34.26 4.34
C HIS A 673 -13.90 35.00 3.42
N ARG A 674 -13.21 34.28 2.53
CA ARG A 674 -12.13 34.82 1.68
C ARG A 674 -12.56 34.97 0.21
N SER A 675 -12.45 36.19 -0.34
CA SER A 675 -12.82 36.56 -1.72
C SER A 675 -11.67 36.25 -2.68
N MET A 676 -11.81 35.24 -3.55
CA MET A 676 -10.64 34.56 -4.13
C MET A 676 -10.78 34.08 -5.60
N LEU A 677 -11.94 34.18 -6.25
CA LEU A 677 -12.12 33.66 -7.63
C LEU A 677 -11.18 34.34 -8.64
N LEU A 678 -11.08 35.67 -8.59
CA LEU A 678 -10.20 36.43 -9.48
C LEU A 678 -8.72 36.23 -9.13
N SER A 679 -8.39 36.10 -7.85
CA SER A 679 -7.02 35.81 -7.39
C SER A 679 -6.55 34.41 -7.81
N LEU A 680 -7.44 33.42 -7.79
CA LEU A 680 -7.16 32.06 -8.27
C LEU A 680 -6.97 32.05 -9.79
N ALA A 681 -7.84 32.74 -10.53
CA ALA A 681 -7.65 32.92 -11.97
C ALA A 681 -6.34 33.63 -12.28
N ALA A 682 -5.92 34.60 -11.45
CA ALA A 682 -4.65 35.30 -11.55
C ALA A 682 -3.43 34.43 -11.22
N ASP A 683 -3.52 33.54 -10.24
CA ASP A 683 -2.46 32.56 -9.93
C ASP A 683 -2.24 31.58 -11.09
N LYS A 684 -3.34 31.08 -11.68
CA LYS A 684 -3.30 30.08 -12.74
C LYS A 684 -3.18 30.64 -14.17
N GLY A 685 -3.41 31.93 -14.37
CA GLY A 685 -3.33 32.57 -15.68
C GLY A 685 -4.57 32.41 -16.55
N TYR A 686 -5.74 32.11 -15.96
CA TYR A 686 -6.99 31.84 -16.68
C TYR A 686 -7.66 33.13 -17.18
N LYS A 687 -7.10 33.75 -18.22
CA LYS A 687 -7.62 34.98 -18.82
C LYS A 687 -9.09 34.88 -19.26
N GLU A 688 -9.46 33.77 -19.91
CA GLU A 688 -10.82 33.55 -20.43
C GLU A 688 -11.86 33.37 -19.31
N ILE A 689 -11.41 33.09 -18.08
CA ILE A 689 -12.27 33.01 -16.88
C ILE A 689 -12.26 34.34 -16.11
N ALA A 690 -11.09 34.98 -16.02
CA ALA A 690 -10.94 36.27 -15.36
C ALA A 690 -11.76 37.38 -16.03
N LYS A 691 -11.86 37.37 -17.36
CA LYS A 691 -12.63 38.38 -18.10
C LYS A 691 -14.13 38.37 -17.74
N PRO A 692 -14.87 37.24 -17.85
CA PRO A 692 -16.24 37.17 -17.35
C PRO A 692 -16.40 37.56 -15.88
N LEU A 693 -15.47 37.16 -15.00
CA LEU A 693 -15.52 37.53 -13.58
C LEU A 693 -15.45 39.04 -13.38
N ILE A 694 -14.53 39.72 -14.07
CA ILE A 694 -14.38 41.18 -14.03
C ILE A 694 -15.62 41.87 -14.63
N ASP A 695 -16.09 41.41 -15.79
CA ASP A 695 -17.29 41.95 -16.45
C ASP A 695 -18.54 41.79 -15.56
N GLY A 696 -18.59 40.73 -14.75
CA GLY A 696 -19.62 40.46 -13.73
C GLY A 696 -19.51 41.30 -12.46
N GLY A 697 -18.44 42.09 -12.29
CA GLY A 697 -18.23 42.99 -11.14
C GLY A 697 -17.25 42.48 -10.07
N ALA A 698 -16.40 41.50 -10.38
CA ALA A 698 -15.32 41.10 -9.47
C ALA A 698 -14.32 42.24 -9.27
N ASN A 699 -13.98 42.56 -8.01
CA ASN A 699 -13.07 43.65 -7.71
C ASN A 699 -11.59 43.21 -7.90
N PRO A 700 -10.83 43.83 -8.84
CA PRO A 700 -9.45 43.44 -9.16
C PRO A 700 -8.44 43.77 -8.07
N ASN A 701 -8.85 44.48 -7.03
CA ASN A 701 -7.99 44.93 -5.95
C ASN A 701 -8.21 44.15 -4.64
N VAL A 702 -9.05 43.11 -4.61
CA VAL A 702 -9.29 42.34 -3.39
C VAL A 702 -8.14 41.37 -3.14
N ASN A 703 -7.59 41.41 -1.94
CA ASN A 703 -6.47 40.55 -1.57
C ASN A 703 -6.93 39.08 -1.41
N SER A 704 -6.07 38.14 -1.78
CA SER A 704 -6.24 36.69 -1.64
C SER A 704 -6.09 36.22 -0.18
N TYR A 705 -6.17 34.90 0.06
CA TYR A 705 -5.93 34.30 1.40
C TYR A 705 -4.51 34.53 1.95
N LEU A 706 -3.54 34.77 1.07
CA LEU A 706 -2.19 35.19 1.45
C LEU A 706 -2.10 36.71 1.51
N GLU A 707 -3.21 37.43 1.55
CA GLU A 707 -3.29 38.89 1.46
C GLU A 707 -2.52 39.46 0.24
N ARG A 708 -2.36 38.65 -0.81
CA ARG A 708 -1.72 39.04 -2.08
C ARG A 708 -2.76 39.57 -3.06
N THR A 709 -2.40 40.58 -3.85
CA THR A 709 -3.30 41.11 -4.88
C THR A 709 -3.36 40.16 -6.09
N PRO A 710 -4.47 40.11 -6.86
CA PRO A 710 -4.50 39.36 -8.12
C PRO A 710 -3.36 39.81 -9.05
N LEU A 711 -3.04 41.10 -9.00
CA LEU A 711 -1.96 41.69 -9.76
C LEU A 711 -0.57 41.15 -9.35
N SER A 712 -0.30 40.97 -8.04
CA SER A 712 0.97 40.40 -7.60
C SER A 712 1.10 38.91 -7.92
N LEU A 713 0.01 38.14 -7.85
CA LEU A 713 -0.02 36.72 -8.26
C LEU A 713 0.22 36.55 -9.77
N ALA A 714 -0.40 37.40 -10.59
CA ALA A 714 -0.16 37.41 -12.04
C ALA A 714 1.31 37.80 -12.37
N ALA A 715 1.87 38.73 -11.60
CA ALA A 715 3.25 39.17 -11.76
C ALA A 715 4.28 38.14 -11.32
N GLU A 716 4.03 37.39 -10.24
CA GLU A 716 4.89 36.29 -9.77
C GLU A 716 4.92 35.13 -10.78
N ASN A 717 3.76 34.76 -11.31
CA ASN A 717 3.62 33.61 -12.20
C ASN A 717 3.86 33.92 -13.70
N GLY A 718 4.06 35.18 -14.08
CA GLY A 718 4.42 35.53 -15.47
C GLY A 718 3.25 35.68 -16.45
N HIS A 719 2.03 35.93 -15.96
CA HIS A 719 0.81 35.96 -16.78
C HIS A 719 0.55 37.31 -17.46
N GLU A 720 1.36 37.66 -18.47
CA GLU A 720 1.33 38.98 -19.14
C GLU A 720 -0.05 39.39 -19.68
N THR A 721 -0.75 38.48 -20.38
CA THR A 721 -2.04 38.82 -21.02
C THR A 721 -3.18 39.03 -20.02
N LEU A 722 -3.09 38.37 -18.85
CA LEU A 722 -4.00 38.57 -17.74
C LEU A 722 -3.64 39.82 -16.94
N MET A 723 -2.35 40.10 -16.79
CA MET A 723 -1.85 41.34 -16.21
C MET A 723 -2.38 42.57 -16.95
N GLN A 724 -2.38 42.55 -18.29
CA GLN A 724 -2.99 43.58 -19.13
C GLN A 724 -4.47 43.78 -18.80
N LEU A 725 -5.23 42.70 -18.76
CA LEU A 725 -6.66 42.72 -18.44
C LEU A 725 -6.94 43.30 -17.05
N LEU A 726 -6.18 42.89 -16.03
CA LEU A 726 -6.34 43.40 -14.66
C LEU A 726 -6.09 44.92 -14.60
N LEU A 727 -5.03 45.39 -15.24
CA LEU A 727 -4.69 46.81 -15.29
C LEU A 727 -5.71 47.64 -16.09
N ASP A 728 -6.21 47.12 -17.21
CA ASP A 728 -7.29 47.74 -17.99
C ASP A 728 -8.59 47.87 -17.18
N SER A 729 -8.78 46.97 -16.21
CA SER A 729 -9.98 46.88 -15.36
C SER A 729 -9.86 47.66 -14.05
N GLY A 730 -8.80 48.45 -13.87
CA GLY A 730 -8.62 49.31 -12.68
C GLY A 730 -7.86 48.67 -11.52
N ALA A 731 -7.06 47.62 -11.76
CA ALA A 731 -6.09 47.15 -10.77
C ALA A 731 -5.03 48.23 -10.49
N VAL A 732 -4.71 48.45 -9.22
CA VAL A 732 -3.72 49.45 -8.79
C VAL A 732 -2.31 48.83 -8.85
N PRO A 733 -1.37 49.33 -9.70
CA PRO A 733 -0.05 48.73 -9.89
C PRO A 733 0.82 48.65 -8.64
N ASP A 734 0.79 49.70 -7.82
CA ASP A 734 1.65 49.86 -6.65
C ASP A 734 1.00 49.35 -5.36
N ARG A 735 -0.14 48.65 -5.46
CA ARG A 735 -0.78 48.07 -4.29
C ARG A 735 0.11 46.99 -3.71
N ARG A 736 0.40 47.13 -2.42
CA ARG A 736 1.23 46.20 -1.66
C ARG A 736 0.41 44.99 -1.20
N ASP A 737 1.07 43.83 -1.14
CA ASP A 737 0.56 42.66 -0.42
C ASP A 737 0.93 42.72 1.08
N LYS A 738 0.55 41.69 1.85
CA LYS A 738 0.91 41.58 3.28
C LYS A 738 2.40 41.59 3.59
N ASP A 739 3.22 41.16 2.63
CA ASP A 739 4.68 41.11 2.79
C ASP A 739 5.28 42.50 2.45
N GLY A 740 4.40 43.48 2.19
CA GLY A 740 4.73 44.84 1.77
C GLY A 740 5.13 44.92 0.30
N GLN A 741 5.09 43.84 -0.47
CA GLN A 741 5.66 43.78 -1.81
C GLN A 741 4.67 44.26 -2.87
N THR A 742 5.19 44.96 -3.89
CA THR A 742 4.41 45.38 -5.06
C THR A 742 4.45 44.31 -6.16
N ALA A 743 3.52 44.38 -7.11
CA ALA A 743 3.56 43.51 -8.30
C ALA A 743 4.89 43.66 -9.08
N LEU A 744 5.49 44.86 -9.09
CA LEU A 744 6.78 45.12 -9.73
C LEU A 744 7.93 44.37 -9.04
N TRP A 745 7.90 44.28 -7.71
CA TRP A 745 8.89 43.53 -6.95
C TRP A 745 8.83 42.04 -7.27
N TRP A 746 7.63 41.45 -7.30
CA TRP A 746 7.44 40.04 -7.68
C TRP A 746 7.88 39.75 -9.11
N ALA A 747 7.51 40.60 -10.08
CA ALA A 747 7.95 40.47 -11.46
C ALA A 747 9.49 40.51 -11.57
N THR A 748 10.14 41.31 -10.72
CA THR A 748 11.61 41.45 -10.68
C THR A 748 12.28 40.23 -10.05
N LYS A 749 11.75 39.74 -8.91
CA LYS A 749 12.22 38.51 -8.26
C LYS A 749 12.15 37.30 -9.20
N MET A 750 11.11 37.26 -10.04
CA MET A 750 10.88 36.18 -10.99
C MET A 750 11.45 36.46 -12.40
N GLN A 751 12.13 37.60 -12.60
CA GLN A 751 12.76 38.02 -13.87
C GLN A 751 11.82 38.13 -15.09
N HIS A 752 10.55 38.50 -14.86
CA HIS A 752 9.56 38.66 -15.93
C HIS A 752 9.66 40.04 -16.60
N GLU A 753 10.63 40.21 -17.50
CA GLU A 753 10.93 41.49 -18.16
C GLU A 753 9.73 42.13 -18.87
N ALA A 754 8.89 41.32 -19.53
CA ALA A 754 7.70 41.81 -20.23
C ALA A 754 6.70 42.44 -19.24
N ILE A 755 6.50 41.81 -18.08
CA ILE A 755 5.62 42.32 -17.02
C ILE A 755 6.21 43.57 -16.38
N ILE A 756 7.53 43.62 -16.17
CA ILE A 756 8.22 44.82 -15.68
C ILE A 756 7.96 46.01 -16.61
N LYS A 757 8.20 45.82 -17.93
CA LYS A 757 7.93 46.86 -18.95
C LYS A 757 6.47 47.29 -18.94
N LEU A 758 5.56 46.31 -18.81
CA LEU A 758 4.12 46.55 -18.79
C LEU A 758 3.67 47.35 -17.57
N LEU A 759 4.13 47.00 -16.37
CA LEU A 759 3.80 47.67 -15.12
C LEU A 759 4.24 49.14 -15.15
N ILE A 760 5.49 49.41 -15.56
CA ILE A 760 6.00 50.77 -15.67
C ILE A 760 5.21 51.57 -16.73
N ALA A 761 4.90 50.95 -17.88
CA ALA A 761 4.05 51.58 -18.90
C ALA A 761 2.64 51.93 -18.39
N ARG A 762 2.16 51.22 -17.37
CA ARG A 762 0.88 51.46 -16.69
C ARG A 762 1.03 52.25 -15.38
N LYS A 763 2.08 53.07 -15.27
CA LYS A 763 2.36 54.00 -14.17
C LYS A 763 2.67 53.36 -12.81
N ALA A 764 3.18 52.11 -12.78
CA ALA A 764 3.81 51.61 -11.57
C ALA A 764 5.05 52.45 -11.21
N ASP A 765 5.25 52.76 -9.94
CA ASP A 765 6.42 53.49 -9.47
C ASP A 765 7.64 52.55 -9.41
N PRO A 766 8.70 52.77 -10.23
CA PRO A 766 9.91 51.96 -10.19
C PRO A 766 10.67 52.06 -8.85
N ASN A 767 10.34 53.05 -8.02
CA ASN A 767 10.93 53.30 -6.72
C ASN A 767 10.03 52.91 -5.56
N ALA A 768 8.90 52.25 -5.82
CA ALA A 768 8.04 51.75 -4.77
C ALA A 768 8.83 50.80 -3.86
N THR A 769 8.78 51.09 -2.56
CA THR A 769 9.41 50.28 -1.52
C THR A 769 8.39 49.35 -0.86
N ASN A 770 8.83 48.30 -0.17
CA ASN A 770 8.00 47.60 0.81
C ASN A 770 7.94 48.36 2.16
N GLU A 771 6.78 48.35 2.84
CA GLU A 771 6.52 49.21 4.02
C GLU A 771 6.98 48.61 5.37
N ASP A 772 7.22 49.49 6.36
CA ASP A 772 7.70 49.26 7.73
C ASP A 772 6.61 49.61 8.78
N GLU A 773 5.62 48.74 9.04
CA GLU A 773 4.61 48.99 10.11
C GLU A 773 4.72 48.08 11.35
N ARG A 774 5.83 47.35 11.54
CA ARG A 774 6.06 46.53 12.76
C ARG A 774 7.24 46.99 13.61
N ALA A 775 7.47 48.30 13.67
CA ALA A 775 8.49 48.89 14.55
C ALA A 775 7.98 49.25 15.95
N ASP A 776 6.73 48.95 16.31
CA ASP A 776 6.28 49.00 17.71
C ASP A 776 5.82 47.61 18.19
N GLU A 777 6.51 47.13 19.23
CA GLU A 777 6.28 45.91 20.02
C GLU A 777 6.48 44.54 19.34
N GLN A 778 7.72 44.04 19.28
CA GLN A 778 8.21 43.07 20.28
C GLN A 778 9.61 42.53 19.93
N LEU A 779 10.51 42.77 20.88
CA LEU A 779 11.81 42.16 21.03
C LEU A 779 11.65 40.62 21.17
N ILE A 780 12.03 39.84 20.15
CA ILE A 780 12.36 38.41 20.36
C ILE A 780 13.73 38.11 19.76
N SER A 781 14.61 37.76 20.68
CA SER A 781 15.94 37.24 20.53
C SER A 781 16.03 36.02 19.61
N GLY A 782 16.99 36.06 18.68
CA GLY A 782 17.80 34.90 18.34
C GLY A 782 17.19 33.89 17.37
N LEU A 783 16.97 34.29 16.11
CA LEU A 783 16.97 33.37 14.97
C LEU A 783 17.72 34.03 13.80
N SER A 784 18.65 33.28 13.22
CA SER A 784 19.36 33.63 11.99
C SER A 784 18.53 33.24 10.76
N VAL A 785 18.58 34.11 9.75
CA VAL A 785 18.14 33.98 8.35
C VAL A 785 16.62 33.90 8.13
N GLU A 786 15.99 35.04 7.89
CA GLU A 786 15.49 35.42 6.55
C GLU A 786 15.20 36.93 6.49
N GLU A 787 15.71 37.56 5.43
CA GLU A 787 15.63 38.98 5.10
C GLU A 787 14.20 39.40 4.73
N HIS A 788 13.35 39.77 5.68
CA HIS A 788 12.06 40.38 5.35
C HIS A 788 11.69 41.49 6.34
N ALA A 789 11.90 42.75 5.92
CA ALA A 789 11.10 43.96 6.20
C ALA A 789 11.99 45.21 6.30
N ALA A 790 12.32 45.83 5.17
CA ALA A 790 12.81 47.22 5.18
C ALA A 790 12.91 47.81 3.78
N ARG A 791 12.04 48.78 3.46
CA ARG A 791 12.13 49.76 2.37
C ARG A 791 13.00 49.40 1.16
N GLN A 792 12.89 48.18 0.63
CA GLN A 792 13.66 47.72 -0.51
C GLN A 792 12.87 48.01 -1.78
N THR A 793 13.55 48.56 -2.79
CA THR A 793 12.98 48.76 -4.12
C THR A 793 13.14 47.50 -4.98
N ALA A 794 12.41 47.40 -6.08
CA ALA A 794 12.61 46.33 -7.07
C ALA A 794 14.08 46.23 -7.54
N LEU A 795 14.76 47.38 -7.70
CA LEU A 795 16.17 47.41 -8.06
C LEU A 795 17.07 46.72 -7.02
N HIS A 796 16.81 46.90 -5.72
CA HIS A 796 17.56 46.19 -4.67
C HIS A 796 17.37 44.68 -4.79
N CYS A 797 16.15 44.20 -5.04
CA CYS A 797 15.88 42.78 -5.27
C CYS A 797 16.68 42.22 -6.45
N ALA A 798 16.67 42.92 -7.60
CA ALA A 798 17.44 42.50 -8.78
C ALA A 798 18.95 42.41 -8.47
N VAL A 799 19.47 43.38 -7.74
CA VAL A 799 20.91 43.47 -7.45
C VAL A 799 21.35 42.44 -6.41
N VAL A 800 20.58 42.22 -5.34
CA VAL A 800 20.86 41.18 -4.33
C VAL A 800 20.93 39.79 -4.96
N ASN A 801 20.07 39.52 -5.96
CA ASN A 801 20.06 38.25 -6.68
C ASN A 801 21.03 38.18 -7.88
N GLY A 802 21.74 39.27 -8.19
CA GLY A 802 22.71 39.30 -9.29
C GLY A 802 22.10 39.39 -10.70
N TYR A 803 20.85 39.82 -10.83
CA TYR A 803 20.12 39.90 -12.11
C TYR A 803 20.49 41.15 -12.90
N GLU A 804 21.66 41.12 -13.56
CA GLU A 804 22.20 42.26 -14.33
C GLU A 804 21.24 42.81 -15.38
N ALA A 805 20.62 41.95 -16.20
CA ALA A 805 19.70 42.36 -17.26
C ALA A 805 18.45 43.07 -16.70
N VAL A 806 17.88 42.53 -15.62
CA VAL A 806 16.70 43.11 -14.96
C VAL A 806 17.04 44.39 -14.23
N ALA A 807 18.18 44.45 -13.53
CA ALA A 807 18.66 45.66 -12.87
C ALA A 807 18.89 46.79 -13.88
N LYS A 808 19.52 46.48 -15.03
CA LYS A 808 19.71 47.42 -16.13
C LYS A 808 18.38 47.90 -16.70
N LEU A 809 17.45 46.98 -16.96
CA LEU A 809 16.11 47.31 -17.46
C LEU A 809 15.37 48.26 -16.49
N LEU A 810 15.39 47.98 -15.18
CA LEU A 810 14.74 48.84 -14.18
C LEU A 810 15.33 50.26 -14.17
N ILE A 811 16.67 50.39 -14.28
CA ILE A 811 17.33 51.70 -14.35
C ILE A 811 16.94 52.46 -15.63
N GLU A 812 16.92 51.78 -16.77
CA GLU A 812 16.47 52.35 -18.06
C GLU A 812 14.99 52.79 -18.00
N LEU A 813 14.18 52.14 -17.15
CA LEU A 813 12.78 52.44 -16.90
C LEU A 813 12.55 53.46 -15.75
N GLY A 814 13.61 54.09 -15.23
CA GLY A 814 13.50 55.20 -14.26
C GLY A 814 13.64 54.82 -12.78
N ALA A 815 14.13 53.61 -12.47
CA ALA A 815 14.52 53.27 -11.09
C ALA A 815 15.72 54.12 -10.64
N ASN A 816 15.63 54.66 -9.43
CA ASN A 816 16.69 55.43 -8.81
C ASN A 816 17.82 54.50 -8.36
N MET A 817 18.89 54.48 -9.14
CA MET A 817 20.10 53.70 -8.88
C MET A 817 20.78 54.01 -7.53
N ASN A 818 20.56 55.19 -6.97
CA ASN A 818 21.12 55.63 -5.70
C ASN A 818 20.08 55.64 -4.56
N ALA A 819 18.91 55.02 -4.76
CA ALA A 819 17.95 54.82 -3.67
C ALA A 819 18.60 54.02 -2.55
N LYS A 820 18.33 54.43 -1.31
CA LYS A 820 18.81 53.76 -0.10
C LYS A 820 17.72 52.88 0.49
N ASN A 821 18.05 51.66 0.90
CA ASN A 821 17.14 50.79 1.64
C ASN A 821 16.95 51.24 3.10
N GLY A 822 16.02 50.61 3.82
CA GLY A 822 15.62 51.05 5.17
C GLY A 822 16.47 50.58 6.35
N LEU A 823 17.24 49.47 6.23
CA LEU A 823 17.97 48.89 7.37
C LEU A 823 19.32 49.56 7.61
N ASP A 824 20.13 49.63 6.56
CA ASP A 824 21.51 50.10 6.64
C ASP A 824 21.73 51.30 5.71
N SER A 825 20.69 51.86 5.07
CA SER A 825 20.84 52.90 4.04
C SER A 825 21.73 52.48 2.87
N TRP A 826 21.67 51.20 2.48
CA TRP A 826 22.45 50.67 1.35
C TRP A 826 21.87 51.11 0.01
N THR A 827 22.75 51.52 -0.90
CA THR A 827 22.41 51.68 -2.32
C THR A 827 22.57 50.35 -3.07
N ALA A 828 22.05 50.28 -4.31
CA ALA A 828 22.30 49.15 -5.21
C ALA A 828 23.79 48.76 -5.28
N LEU A 829 24.69 49.76 -5.34
CA LEU A 829 26.13 49.49 -5.40
C LEU A 829 26.69 48.88 -4.10
N HIS A 830 26.13 49.24 -2.93
CA HIS A 830 26.47 48.57 -1.66
C HIS A 830 26.07 47.09 -1.70
N SER A 831 24.84 46.79 -2.13
CA SER A 831 24.36 45.42 -2.26
C SER A 831 25.24 44.61 -3.24
N ALA A 832 25.55 45.15 -4.41
CA ALA A 832 26.42 44.47 -5.38
C ALA A 832 27.81 44.17 -4.79
N ALA A 833 28.39 45.12 -4.06
CA ALA A 833 29.69 44.96 -3.39
C ALA A 833 29.66 44.00 -2.21
N ARG A 834 28.56 43.96 -1.44
CA ARG A 834 28.36 43.08 -0.29
C ARG A 834 28.15 41.62 -0.69
N PHE A 835 27.41 41.37 -1.78
CA PHE A 835 27.05 40.02 -2.24
C PHE A 835 27.99 39.48 -3.33
N GLY A 836 28.98 40.27 -3.79
CA GLY A 836 30.01 39.79 -4.71
C GLY A 836 29.61 39.79 -6.20
N HIS A 837 28.55 40.53 -6.58
CA HIS A 837 28.03 40.57 -7.95
C HIS A 837 28.84 41.52 -8.85
N ALA A 838 30.01 41.07 -9.28
CA ALA A 838 30.97 41.92 -10.00
C ALA A 838 30.46 42.48 -11.35
N SER A 839 29.60 41.74 -12.07
CA SER A 839 29.03 42.20 -13.34
C SER A 839 27.97 43.28 -13.11
N VAL A 840 27.10 43.10 -12.11
CA VAL A 840 26.14 44.12 -11.67
C VAL A 840 26.85 45.38 -11.15
N ALA A 841 27.90 45.22 -10.33
CA ALA A 841 28.70 46.35 -9.85
C ALA A 841 29.34 47.13 -11.01
N ARG A 842 29.83 46.44 -12.04
CA ARG A 842 30.35 47.07 -13.26
C ARG A 842 29.27 47.85 -13.98
N MET A 843 28.14 47.21 -14.25
CA MET A 843 27.00 47.84 -14.92
C MET A 843 26.54 49.10 -14.18
N LEU A 844 26.40 49.05 -12.85
CA LEU A 844 26.01 50.20 -12.03
C LEU A 844 27.02 51.35 -12.12
N VAL A 845 28.32 51.04 -12.07
CA VAL A 845 29.39 52.05 -12.20
C VAL A 845 29.41 52.67 -13.60
N ASP A 846 29.27 51.86 -14.65
CA ASP A 846 29.22 52.32 -16.04
C ASP A 846 27.99 53.22 -16.29
N MET A 847 26.89 52.99 -15.56
CA MET A 847 25.67 53.83 -15.59
C MET A 847 25.73 55.06 -14.67
N GLY A 848 26.84 55.27 -13.93
CA GLY A 848 27.06 56.46 -13.10
C GLY A 848 26.56 56.37 -11.67
N ALA A 849 26.56 55.18 -11.06
CA ALA A 849 26.24 55.00 -9.64
C ALA A 849 27.16 55.84 -8.73
N GLN A 850 26.63 56.32 -7.60
CA GLN A 850 27.42 57.06 -6.63
C GLN A 850 28.41 56.11 -5.91
N VAL A 851 29.67 56.12 -6.36
CA VAL A 851 30.74 55.21 -5.91
C VAL A 851 31.07 55.36 -4.42
N ASP A 852 31.03 56.60 -3.90
CA ASP A 852 31.34 56.93 -2.50
C ASP A 852 30.08 57.19 -1.65
N ALA A 853 28.91 56.67 -2.05
CA ALA A 853 27.74 56.71 -1.19
C ALA A 853 28.07 56.00 0.14
N THR A 854 27.58 56.53 1.26
CA THR A 854 27.81 55.91 2.57
C THR A 854 26.52 55.33 3.14
N ASP A 855 26.62 54.17 3.77
CA ASP A 855 25.59 53.55 4.58
C ASP A 855 25.40 54.28 5.93
N ASP A 856 24.47 53.84 6.78
CA ASP A 856 24.18 54.49 8.08
C ASP A 856 25.37 54.47 9.06
N LYS A 857 26.34 53.58 8.84
CA LYS A 857 27.57 53.46 9.63
C LYS A 857 28.74 54.22 8.98
N GLY A 858 28.48 54.95 7.90
CA GLY A 858 29.50 55.69 7.15
C GLY A 858 30.33 54.82 6.21
N TYR A 859 29.98 53.54 6.00
CA TYR A 859 30.74 52.63 5.15
C TYR A 859 30.37 52.79 3.68
N THR A 860 31.37 52.71 2.79
CA THR A 860 31.19 52.81 1.33
C THR A 860 31.04 51.44 0.67
N PRO A 861 30.60 51.34 -0.59
CA PRO A 861 30.64 50.08 -1.34
C PRO A 861 32.04 49.45 -1.37
N LEU A 862 33.11 50.27 -1.43
CA LEU A 862 34.49 49.78 -1.39
C LEU A 862 34.80 49.08 -0.06
N TYR A 863 34.28 49.61 1.05
CA TYR A 863 34.39 48.95 2.36
C TYR A 863 33.83 47.53 2.32
N HIS A 864 32.58 47.36 1.86
CA HIS A 864 31.94 46.06 1.76
C HIS A 864 32.70 45.09 0.83
N ALA A 865 33.20 45.57 -0.31
CA ALA A 865 34.03 44.76 -1.21
C ALA A 865 35.34 44.29 -0.54
N CYS A 866 35.99 45.16 0.25
CA CYS A 866 37.26 44.87 0.91
C CYS A 866 37.10 43.88 2.08
N ILE A 867 36.11 44.07 2.96
CA ILE A 867 35.89 43.16 4.11
C ILE A 867 35.49 41.75 3.67
N HIS A 868 34.84 41.61 2.50
CA HIS A 868 34.50 40.31 1.91
C HIS A 868 35.55 39.78 0.94
N SER A 869 36.67 40.49 0.79
CA SER A 869 37.80 40.10 -0.09
C SER A 869 37.45 39.97 -1.58
N TYR A 870 36.43 40.70 -2.06
CA TYR A 870 36.03 40.75 -3.47
C TYR A 870 36.94 41.69 -4.27
N SER A 871 38.17 41.24 -4.51
CA SER A 871 39.23 42.03 -5.17
C SER A 871 38.87 42.56 -6.56
N THR A 872 38.05 41.85 -7.33
CA THR A 872 37.56 42.33 -8.65
C THR A 872 36.66 43.55 -8.51
N ILE A 873 35.77 43.55 -7.52
CA ILE A 873 34.86 44.68 -7.24
C ILE A 873 35.65 45.83 -6.63
N ALA A 874 36.56 45.55 -5.69
CA ALA A 874 37.43 46.57 -5.12
C ALA A 874 38.25 47.28 -6.20
N ARG A 875 38.82 46.54 -7.15
CA ARG A 875 39.54 47.11 -8.32
C ARG A 875 38.66 47.99 -9.17
N LEU A 876 37.43 47.54 -9.41
CA LEU A 876 36.46 48.28 -10.20
C LEU A 876 36.09 49.61 -9.54
N LEU A 877 35.78 49.59 -8.25
CA LEU A 877 35.40 50.78 -7.48
C LEU A 877 36.55 51.78 -7.37
N ILE A 878 37.78 51.32 -7.10
CA ILE A 878 38.97 52.18 -7.09
C ILE A 878 39.22 52.79 -8.47
N GLY A 879 39.11 51.98 -9.54
CA GLY A 879 39.23 52.48 -10.91
C GLY A 879 38.18 53.54 -11.27
N ALA A 880 37.02 53.50 -10.60
CA ALA A 880 35.95 54.49 -10.71
C ALA A 880 36.11 55.70 -9.76
N GLY A 881 37.21 55.80 -9.03
CA GLY A 881 37.54 56.93 -8.14
C GLY A 881 37.06 56.78 -6.70
N ALA A 882 36.77 55.57 -6.21
CA ALA A 882 36.41 55.33 -4.81
C ALA A 882 37.52 55.78 -3.85
N LYS A 883 37.15 56.43 -2.75
CA LYS A 883 38.10 56.82 -1.70
C LYS A 883 38.62 55.59 -0.96
N VAL A 884 39.95 55.42 -0.92
CA VAL A 884 40.61 54.27 -0.30
C VAL A 884 40.82 54.40 1.23
N ASP A 885 40.87 55.63 1.74
CA ASP A 885 41.18 55.92 3.16
C ASP A 885 39.93 56.13 4.03
N VAL A 886 38.83 55.45 3.70
CA VAL A 886 37.61 55.48 4.53
C VAL A 886 37.92 54.90 5.92
N ARG A 887 37.48 55.60 6.97
CA ARG A 887 37.68 55.20 8.36
C ARG A 887 36.39 54.66 8.96
N THR A 888 36.50 53.55 9.69
CA THR A 888 35.39 52.95 10.43
C THR A 888 35.28 53.47 11.86
N ASP A 889 34.22 53.06 12.56
CA ASP A 889 34.09 53.24 14.01
C ASP A 889 35.30 52.61 14.74
N GLY A 890 36.13 53.45 15.35
CA GLY A 890 37.44 53.05 15.90
C GLY A 890 38.65 53.54 15.08
N GLY A 891 38.44 54.35 14.05
CA GLY A 891 39.50 55.01 13.28
C GLY A 891 40.24 54.11 12.27
N LYS A 892 39.76 52.89 12.03
CA LYS A 892 40.46 51.90 11.19
C LYS A 892 40.20 52.14 9.71
N THR A 893 41.26 52.07 8.90
CA THR A 893 41.17 52.11 7.42
C THR A 893 40.92 50.72 6.83
N LEU A 894 40.56 50.66 5.54
CA LEU A 894 40.44 49.39 4.80
C LEU A 894 41.70 48.52 4.88
N LEU A 895 42.87 49.15 4.93
CA LEU A 895 44.15 48.46 5.02
C LEU A 895 44.34 47.75 6.37
N HIS A 896 43.80 48.30 7.47
CA HIS A 896 43.75 47.62 8.77
C HIS A 896 42.92 46.34 8.71
N HIS A 897 41.77 46.39 8.03
CA HIS A 897 40.90 45.22 7.86
C HIS A 897 41.56 44.16 6.98
N ALA A 898 42.17 44.55 5.85
CA ALA A 898 42.92 43.64 4.99
C ALA A 898 44.12 43.00 5.73
N ALA A 899 44.82 43.77 6.57
CA ALA A 899 45.91 43.29 7.41
C ALA A 899 45.46 42.31 8.49
N LYS A 900 44.31 42.57 9.13
CA LYS A 900 43.69 41.67 10.11
C LYS A 900 43.26 40.35 9.48
N ASP A 901 42.55 40.40 8.35
CA ASP A 901 41.97 39.19 7.73
C ASP A 901 43.02 38.39 6.95
N GLY A 902 44.08 39.06 6.45
CA GLY A 902 45.13 38.44 5.65
C GLY A 902 44.87 38.49 4.14
N SER A 903 44.04 39.42 3.68
CA SER A 903 43.58 39.49 2.30
C SER A 903 44.65 40.13 1.39
N GLU A 904 45.62 39.32 0.96
CA GLU A 904 46.78 39.78 0.18
C GLU A 904 46.41 40.58 -1.08
N ALA A 905 45.40 40.12 -1.82
CA ALA A 905 44.96 40.79 -3.04
C ALA A 905 44.35 42.18 -2.77
N ILE A 906 43.63 42.32 -1.66
CA ILE A 906 43.06 43.62 -1.23
C ILE A 906 44.18 44.51 -0.67
N ALA A 907 45.09 43.97 0.13
CA ALA A 907 46.22 44.72 0.68
C ALA A 907 47.11 45.31 -0.43
N ARG A 908 47.51 44.49 -1.42
CA ARG A 908 48.25 44.97 -2.60
C ARG A 908 47.48 46.07 -3.33
N LEU A 909 46.20 45.82 -3.60
CA LEU A 909 45.35 46.75 -4.34
C LEU A 909 45.19 48.10 -3.62
N LEU A 910 45.03 48.11 -2.30
CA LEU A 910 44.93 49.35 -1.51
C LEU A 910 46.27 50.10 -1.47
N VAL A 911 47.38 49.39 -1.28
CA VAL A 911 48.75 49.96 -1.31
C VAL A 911 49.05 50.59 -2.66
N ASP A 912 48.81 49.86 -3.75
CA ASP A 912 49.04 50.34 -5.13
C ASP A 912 48.18 51.57 -5.46
N SER A 913 47.05 51.74 -4.77
CA SER A 913 46.10 52.84 -4.95
C SER A 913 46.34 54.01 -3.98
N GLY A 914 47.45 54.01 -3.25
CA GLY A 914 47.88 55.12 -2.40
C GLY A 914 47.22 55.19 -1.03
N ALA A 915 46.70 54.08 -0.49
CA ALA A 915 46.20 54.06 0.88
C ALA A 915 47.31 54.40 1.89
N ASP A 916 46.98 55.12 2.96
CA ASP A 916 47.94 55.43 4.02
C ASP A 916 48.37 54.15 4.75
N ILE A 917 49.56 53.66 4.38
CA ILE A 917 50.21 52.44 4.88
C ILE A 917 50.35 52.46 6.41
N ASP A 918 50.45 53.67 6.95
CA ASP A 918 50.89 53.97 8.30
C ASP A 918 49.76 54.62 9.12
N ALA A 919 48.53 54.61 8.59
CA ALA A 919 47.35 55.16 9.23
C ALA A 919 47.20 54.59 10.66
N LYS A 920 46.82 55.43 11.61
CA LYS A 920 46.61 55.03 13.00
C LYS A 920 45.12 54.94 13.31
N ASP A 921 44.71 53.83 13.91
CA ASP A 921 43.38 53.69 14.50
C ASP A 921 43.26 54.44 15.84
N ASP A 922 42.10 54.39 16.49
CA ASP A 922 41.85 55.09 17.75
C ASP A 922 42.70 54.56 18.92
N LYS A 923 43.31 53.39 18.80
CA LYS A 923 44.28 52.82 19.76
C LYS A 923 45.73 53.12 19.36
N GLY A 924 45.94 53.82 18.26
CA GLY A 924 47.27 54.08 17.70
C GLY A 924 47.87 52.90 16.94
N TRP A 925 47.10 51.84 16.70
CA TRP A 925 47.56 50.69 15.94
C TRP A 925 47.57 51.04 14.45
N ARG A 926 48.61 50.57 13.77
CA ARG A 926 48.78 50.67 12.32
C ARG A 926 48.42 49.35 11.64
N PRO A 927 48.20 49.27 10.31
CA PRO A 927 47.92 48.02 9.62
C PRO A 927 48.96 46.92 9.91
N LEU A 928 50.25 47.26 9.99
CA LEU A 928 51.32 46.32 10.31
C LEU A 928 51.16 45.68 11.70
N HIS A 929 50.61 46.41 12.67
CA HIS A 929 50.28 45.87 14.00
C HIS A 929 49.23 44.75 13.91
N PHE A 930 48.21 44.95 13.08
CA PHE A 930 47.17 43.95 12.89
C PHE A 930 47.69 42.70 12.16
N SER A 931 48.46 42.85 11.06
CA SER A 931 48.98 41.69 10.33
C SER A 931 49.95 40.87 11.18
N CYS A 932 50.82 41.51 11.97
CA CYS A 932 51.73 40.83 12.88
C CYS A 932 50.99 40.14 14.03
N TYR A 933 50.08 40.84 14.71
CA TYR A 933 49.30 40.27 15.82
C TYR A 933 48.45 39.06 15.37
N HIS A 934 47.86 39.12 14.17
CA HIS A 934 47.04 38.04 13.60
C HIS A 934 47.83 37.05 12.73
N ARG A 935 49.17 37.11 12.72
CA ARG A 935 50.08 36.20 11.98
C ARG A 935 49.77 36.10 10.48
N LYS A 936 49.59 37.25 9.82
CA LYS A 936 49.33 37.38 8.38
C LYS A 936 50.59 37.75 7.62
N ASP A 937 51.56 36.84 7.60
CA ASP A 937 52.94 37.07 7.12
C ASP A 937 53.03 37.63 5.70
N ALA A 938 52.16 37.18 4.81
CA ALA A 938 52.14 37.68 3.44
C ALA A 938 51.68 39.14 3.34
N VAL A 939 50.71 39.55 4.17
CA VAL A 939 50.30 40.96 4.26
C VAL A 939 51.33 41.81 4.98
N SER A 940 51.97 41.28 6.04
CA SER A 940 53.11 41.95 6.68
C SER A 940 54.22 42.24 5.68
N ARG A 941 54.57 41.27 4.81
CA ARG A 941 55.55 41.49 3.72
C ARG A 941 55.10 42.57 2.75
N ILE A 942 53.85 42.54 2.27
CA ILE A 942 53.31 43.59 1.38
C ILE A 942 53.44 44.98 2.01
N LEU A 943 53.11 45.13 3.30
CA LEU A 943 53.18 46.41 4.01
C LEU A 943 54.63 46.88 4.20
N LEU A 944 55.55 45.97 4.54
CA LEU A 944 56.97 46.27 4.70
C LEU A 944 57.64 46.65 3.37
N ASP A 945 57.33 45.91 2.30
CA ASP A 945 57.81 46.20 0.95
C ASP A 945 57.32 47.57 0.46
N ALA A 946 56.15 48.00 0.93
CA ALA A 946 55.57 49.32 0.66
C ALA A 946 56.12 50.45 1.55
N GLY A 947 56.97 50.13 2.54
CA GLY A 947 57.62 51.11 3.41
C GLY A 947 56.91 51.39 4.74
N ALA A 948 56.11 50.46 5.27
CA ALA A 948 55.50 50.59 6.60
C ALA A 948 56.55 50.75 7.72
N ASP A 949 56.28 51.62 8.69
CA ASP A 949 57.17 51.87 9.83
C ASP A 949 57.26 50.64 10.75
N ARG A 950 58.42 50.00 10.76
CA ARG A 950 58.71 48.75 11.51
C ARG A 950 58.79 48.96 13.01
N ASP A 951 59.14 50.17 13.43
CA ASP A 951 59.46 50.51 14.83
C ASP A 951 58.39 51.39 15.48
N ALA A 952 57.31 51.66 14.76
CA ALA A 952 56.16 52.40 15.26
C ALA A 952 55.65 51.84 16.59
N SER A 953 55.43 52.73 17.56
CA SER A 953 54.74 52.43 18.81
C SER A 953 53.28 52.87 18.76
N ASP A 954 52.44 52.17 19.52
CA ASP A 954 51.03 52.53 19.71
C ASP A 954 50.84 53.69 20.71
N LYS A 955 49.58 54.04 21.03
CA LYS A 955 49.28 55.13 22.00
C LYS A 955 49.82 54.88 23.41
N PHE A 956 50.16 53.63 23.75
CA PHE A 956 50.73 53.26 25.05
C PHE A 956 52.27 53.25 25.02
N GLY A 957 52.89 53.60 23.90
CA GLY A 957 54.34 53.59 23.72
C GLY A 957 54.90 52.19 23.47
N TRP A 958 54.04 51.18 23.27
CA TRP A 958 54.48 49.82 23.03
C TRP A 958 54.84 49.63 21.54
N PRO A 959 56.07 49.20 21.23
CA PRO A 959 56.47 48.84 19.88
C PRO A 959 55.83 47.52 19.46
N LEU A 960 55.74 47.27 18.15
CA LEU A 960 55.18 46.05 17.53
C LEU A 960 55.55 44.74 18.25
N ARG A 961 56.80 44.63 18.73
CA ARG A 961 57.33 43.46 19.45
C ARG A 961 56.63 43.11 20.76
N HIS A 962 55.97 44.07 21.39
CA HIS A 962 55.25 43.86 22.62
C HIS A 962 54.02 42.96 22.45
N TYR A 963 53.38 43.01 21.28
CA TYR A 963 52.15 42.28 20.98
C TYR A 963 52.39 40.95 20.26
N LEU A 964 53.65 40.65 19.93
CA LEU A 964 54.08 39.41 19.32
C LEU A 964 54.51 38.42 20.42
N PRO A 965 54.10 37.14 20.36
CA PRO A 965 54.56 36.13 21.30
C PRO A 965 56.10 36.03 21.26
N ALA A 966 56.71 35.91 22.44
CA ALA A 966 58.14 36.12 22.70
C ALA A 966 59.14 35.24 21.91
N GLU A 967 58.68 34.35 21.04
CA GLU A 967 59.52 33.38 20.33
C GLU A 967 59.90 33.76 18.89
N GLU A 968 59.32 34.79 18.27
CA GLU A 968 59.51 34.98 16.83
C GLU A 968 59.77 36.44 16.43
N TYR A 969 61.01 36.90 16.66
CA TYR A 969 61.62 38.00 15.90
C TYR A 969 62.80 37.46 15.08
N ARG A 970 62.55 37.29 13.78
CA ARG A 970 63.60 37.33 12.75
C ARG A 970 63.22 38.47 11.81
N ASP A 971 64.18 39.33 11.47
CA ASP A 971 63.99 40.27 10.37
C ASP A 971 63.84 39.51 9.02
N ALA A 972 63.59 40.24 7.94
CA ALA A 972 63.43 39.66 6.60
C ALA A 972 64.68 38.90 6.11
N GLU A 973 65.83 39.08 6.77
CA GLU A 973 67.08 38.33 6.53
C GLU A 973 67.41 37.27 7.60
N GLY A 974 66.60 37.10 8.64
CA GLY A 974 66.74 36.01 9.59
C GLY A 974 67.59 36.25 10.84
N GLN A 975 67.95 37.48 11.21
CA GLN A 975 68.77 37.77 12.42
C GLN A 975 67.95 38.30 13.61
N LEU A 976 68.37 37.88 14.82
CA LEU A 976 67.80 38.30 16.12
C LEU A 976 68.36 39.68 16.51
N LEU A 977 67.51 40.69 16.64
CA LEU A 977 67.84 41.96 17.26
C LEU A 977 67.46 41.90 18.76
N THR A 978 68.40 41.53 19.63
CA THR A 978 68.26 41.73 21.07
C THR A 978 68.74 43.13 21.45
N TYR A 979 67.85 43.93 22.05
CA TYR A 979 68.24 45.17 22.72
C TYR A 979 68.54 44.85 24.19
N ASN A 980 69.80 45.02 24.61
CA ASN A 980 70.22 44.95 26.01
C ASN A 980 69.93 46.30 26.70
N GLY A 981 69.34 46.24 27.89
CA GLY A 981 69.21 47.39 28.80
C GLY A 981 68.69 46.96 30.17
N ASN A 982 69.57 47.06 31.17
CA ASN A 982 69.45 46.61 32.55
C ASN A 982 68.49 47.46 33.42
N GLU A 983 68.06 46.88 34.54
CA GLU A 983 68.02 47.39 35.94
C GLU A 983 66.96 46.58 36.73
N GLU A 984 67.33 45.57 37.55
CA GLU A 984 67.77 45.65 38.96
C GLU A 984 66.84 46.53 39.83
N THR A 985 65.96 45.98 40.68
CA THR A 985 66.16 45.69 42.13
C THR A 985 64.76 45.61 42.77
N GLU A 986 64.44 45.04 43.93
CA GLU A 986 64.96 44.03 44.84
C GLU A 986 63.81 43.72 45.83
N ALA A 987 63.85 42.50 46.42
CA ALA A 987 63.29 42.09 47.72
C ALA A 987 61.75 42.03 47.92
N GLY A 988 61.16 40.93 48.43
CA GLY A 988 61.68 39.68 48.96
C GLY A 988 60.58 38.83 49.64
N GLY A 989 60.85 37.51 49.79
CA GLY A 989 60.16 36.57 50.68
C GLY A 989 59.15 35.61 50.00
N SER A 990 59.60 34.49 49.39
CA SER A 990 59.77 33.13 50.00
C SER A 990 58.44 32.49 50.44
N SER A 991 58.03 31.27 50.08
CA SER A 991 58.57 30.17 49.25
C SER A 991 57.57 28.99 49.30
N ARG A 992 57.11 28.48 48.15
CA ARG A 992 57.08 27.04 47.76
C ARG A 992 56.26 26.83 46.47
N SER A 993 56.99 26.64 45.37
CA SER A 993 56.90 25.60 44.31
C SER A 993 55.62 24.76 44.22
N ASP A 994 55.08 24.37 43.07
CA ASP A 994 55.38 24.59 41.66
C ASP A 994 54.23 23.93 40.85
N GLN A 995 54.11 24.34 39.59
CA GLN A 995 53.38 23.74 38.46
C GLN A 995 51.94 24.19 38.12
N GLU A 996 51.93 24.94 37.01
CA GLU A 996 51.04 24.88 35.84
C GLU A 996 49.74 25.70 35.91
N LYS A 997 49.78 26.93 35.38
CA LYS A 997 49.60 27.34 33.96
C LYS A 997 48.13 27.50 33.56
N SER A 998 47.78 28.78 33.44
CA SER A 998 46.91 29.35 32.39
C SER A 998 45.44 28.93 32.38
N SER A 999 44.62 29.71 33.11
CA SER A 999 43.21 29.91 32.79
C SER A 999 42.93 31.41 32.77
N TRP A 1000 42.82 31.98 31.57
CA TRP A 1000 42.00 33.17 31.33
C TRP A 1000 41.22 32.94 30.04
N LEU A 1001 40.05 32.34 30.25
CA LEU A 1001 38.77 32.59 29.58
C LEU A 1001 38.81 33.10 28.13
N TRP A 1002 38.45 32.16 27.25
CA TRP A 1002 37.88 32.40 25.93
C TRP A 1002 36.52 33.12 26.02
N TRP A 1003 36.22 33.94 25.00
CA TRP A 1003 34.85 34.11 24.47
C TRP A 1003 34.86 33.65 23.00
N PRO A 1004 33.91 32.79 22.57
CA PRO A 1004 33.98 32.12 21.28
C PRO A 1004 33.11 32.79 20.20
N PHE A 1005 33.51 32.66 18.94
CA PHE A 1005 32.57 32.46 17.84
C PHE A 1005 33.14 31.37 16.93
N GLY A 1006 32.62 30.16 17.11
CA GLY A 1006 32.85 29.03 16.25
C GLY A 1006 31.60 28.78 15.41
N SER A 1007 31.79 28.83 14.09
CA SER A 1007 30.94 28.12 13.14
C SER A 1007 31.00 26.61 13.44
N ARG A 1008 29.86 25.94 13.57
CA ARG A 1008 29.77 24.50 13.30
C ARG A 1008 28.33 24.08 13.03
N GLY A 1009 28.16 23.41 11.90
CA GLY A 1009 26.98 22.63 11.58
C GLY A 1009 26.85 21.39 12.45
N THR A 1010 25.59 21.11 12.76
CA THR A 1010 24.93 19.80 12.73
C THR A 1010 25.71 18.58 13.24
N GLU A 1011 25.37 18.14 14.45
CA GLU A 1011 24.71 16.86 14.72
C GLU A 1011 24.50 16.72 16.23
N THR A 1012 23.23 16.70 16.67
CA THR A 1012 22.87 16.18 17.99
C THR A 1012 21.61 15.35 17.87
N GLY A 1013 21.78 14.05 18.05
CA GLY A 1013 20.73 13.17 18.54
C GLY A 1013 20.61 13.25 20.05
N GLU A 1014 19.36 13.38 20.48
CA GLU A 1014 18.72 12.81 21.68
C GLU A 1014 19.20 13.14 23.12
N LYS A 1015 18.22 13.75 23.81
CA LYS A 1015 17.64 13.42 25.13
C LYS A 1015 18.27 13.99 26.41
N GLY A 1016 17.40 14.67 27.16
CA GLY A 1016 17.54 15.13 28.54
C GLY A 1016 16.58 16.26 28.80
#